data_AF-A0A6G2JZW2-F1
#
_entry.id   AF-A0A6G2JZW2-F1
#
_cell.length_a   1.000
_cell.length_b   1.000
_cell.length_c   1.000
_cell.angle_alpha   90.00
_cell.angle_beta   90.00
_cell.angle_gamma   90.00
#
_symmetry.space_group_name_H-M   'P 1'
#
loop_
_entity.id
_entity.type
_entity.pdbx_description
1 polymer ?
#
loop_
_entity_poly.entity_id
_entity_poly.type
_entity_poly.pdbx_seq_one_letter_code
_entity_poly.pdbx_strand_id
1 'polypeptide(L)'
;MNPDESTAAHVARIQYSDLGLRVAAAAGANDGVALEDHLRAPVQMLVESVAQALGYRNLVLAGEVFGAVESARPDYTVMRGGLIIGHIELKAPGAGVDPDGFRGHNLQQWQQLRHLPNLLYTDGIDWILWQDARQVARATARTDSGRGIVGARIDTDDLLNLLDAFCADAPQPPATPVELARTTARLCRVLRNQIRAALDSGVSTGLEAVAEDWRSLLFPEASDDEFADAYAQTITFGLIAARAAGAPLTGGHSVAQQVTHASDALDTDVGLIPSALGILCSESAIGPIDPAVESLLSLLATIDPTLLNDAGDWIYFYEDFLAQYDPDLRRESGSYYTPAELVEFMVRMVDDVLRTRLGQPAGFAEEAVTVIDPAVGTGTFLLQIIDCVACSVERRDGKGAVAGALRSAAERLVGFELQTGPYSVAQFRTAARFRRHGVHRPPRVLLADTLADPYSEEVRLGSVYERISRERRAANRLKATTPVMVAIGNPPYRERAKGLGGWVESGNPAAKQAAILDDWKPPADWGVGAHVFNMSNLLVYFWRWATWKVLENSGNNGGDPPARVAGSNSTVADISKPGASSGESPGVVCFVTTAAWLSGDGFQKMRAWLRQQCSEIWVVSLSPEGFRAPVASLIFEEVQHEVAVVCAVRSPQTDETPATVWFREVEPGKRGAKFAELAIIGICGDGLPAAAPGASQAEAAAVANGEHAAPGWIRCPQNLRSPFKPASDEHWRACPSIHDLLPWSSPGVLANRGWPTAQDPETIAERWKTLVAETDEARKQVLFKETRDRTIHRKFNANLPGCPYDASTPISRERNPRPTLARFAWRSFDRQWIIADRRVLDVPRPPLWAARSDRQIHLTCIQDDHPENGPAVTFTNLLPGLHHYHGRGGRAFPLWRDSTAATPNLAPGLLDHLASLFSSTVTAEDVLAYVAGVCAHPAYTAWFNEVSPHTPGLRVPLTADGDYWRMTVAVGRRVIWAHTFGERCVDAGDDRPPGRIREADGPRLRAETGEGTQNRTSSYDAERRELRIGDGIFENVAPEVNGFEVSGTNVVRSWFNYRRGPTGGSDPDSLESITPDGWRPEWDIELLDILNALSALVALEPKQAELLAAIIEGPQITVADLQAAEILPVPPEATKPPEVVKTPAAAQPTLT
;
A
#
# COMPACT_ATOMS: atom_id res chain seq x y z
N MET A 1 68.01 11.60 2.61
CA MET A 1 67.08 12.73 2.81
C MET A 1 67.78 13.97 2.26
N ASN A 2 67.17 14.66 1.30
CA ASN A 2 67.70 15.95 0.83
C ASN A 2 67.47 16.96 1.98
N PRO A 3 68.47 17.72 2.46
CA PRO A 3 68.32 18.53 3.68
C PRO A 3 67.30 19.66 3.60
N ASP A 4 66.82 20.01 2.40
CA ASP A 4 65.84 21.10 2.16
C ASP A 4 64.40 20.60 1.89
N GLU A 5 64.11 19.30 2.07
CA GLU A 5 62.81 18.71 1.73
C GLU A 5 61.86 18.62 2.94
N SER A 6 60.60 19.07 2.79
CA SER A 6 59.59 18.97 3.85
C SER A 6 59.23 17.51 4.16
N THR A 7 58.83 17.22 5.40
CA THR A 7 58.39 15.87 5.80
C THR A 7 57.24 15.37 4.93
N ALA A 8 56.29 16.24 4.57
CA ALA A 8 55.18 15.91 3.69
C ALA A 8 55.64 15.58 2.26
N ALA A 9 56.59 16.35 1.70
CA ALA A 9 57.16 16.05 0.39
C ALA A 9 57.91 14.71 0.37
N HIS A 10 58.60 14.39 1.47
CA HIS A 10 59.28 13.10 1.62
C HIS A 10 58.31 11.91 1.67
N VAL A 11 57.23 12.03 2.45
CA VAL A 11 56.17 11.01 2.52
C VAL A 11 55.47 10.86 1.18
N ALA A 12 55.06 11.96 0.54
CA ALA A 12 54.43 11.95 -0.77
C ALA A 12 55.28 11.23 -1.81
N ARG A 13 56.59 11.50 -1.86
CA ARG A 13 57.51 10.85 -2.79
C ARG A 13 57.61 9.34 -2.56
N ILE A 14 57.75 8.92 -1.30
CA ILE A 14 57.87 7.48 -0.95
C ILE A 14 56.57 6.76 -1.31
N GLN A 15 55.44 7.29 -0.87
CA GLN A 15 54.14 6.65 -1.09
C GLN A 15 53.77 6.62 -2.57
N TYR A 16 54.10 7.66 -3.34
CA TYR A 16 53.86 7.65 -4.78
C TYR A 16 54.76 6.63 -5.50
N SER A 17 56.01 6.47 -5.06
CA SER A 17 56.87 5.41 -5.59
C SER A 17 56.34 4.01 -5.26
N ASP A 18 55.76 3.83 -4.07
CA ASP A 18 55.15 2.56 -3.64
C ASP A 18 53.86 2.25 -4.43
N LEU A 19 53.02 3.26 -4.68
CA LEU A 19 51.89 3.21 -5.61
C LEU A 19 52.34 2.61 -6.96
N GLY A 20 53.43 3.15 -7.51
CA GLY A 20 54.04 2.69 -8.75
C GLY A 20 54.41 1.21 -8.78
N LEU A 21 55.02 0.71 -7.69
CA LEU A 21 55.47 -0.67 -7.56
C LEU A 21 54.30 -1.65 -7.37
N ARG A 22 53.29 -1.27 -6.58
CA ARG A 22 52.12 -2.12 -6.31
C ARG A 22 51.26 -2.31 -7.55
N VAL A 23 51.06 -1.26 -8.34
CA VAL A 23 50.36 -1.36 -9.63
C VAL A 23 51.13 -2.24 -10.62
N ALA A 24 52.47 -2.17 -10.62
CA ALA A 24 53.32 -3.05 -11.44
C ALA A 24 53.15 -4.53 -11.08
N ALA A 25 53.09 -4.83 -9.78
CA ALA A 25 52.90 -6.19 -9.28
C ALA A 25 51.52 -6.77 -9.68
N ALA A 26 50.48 -5.94 -9.61
CA ALA A 26 49.12 -6.33 -9.98
C ALA A 26 48.94 -6.59 -11.48
N ALA A 27 49.57 -5.78 -12.35
CA ALA A 27 49.50 -5.97 -13.81
C ALA A 27 50.11 -7.31 -14.29
N GLY A 28 50.94 -7.97 -13.48
CA GLY A 28 51.54 -9.27 -13.77
C GLY A 28 50.77 -10.49 -13.23
N ALA A 29 49.76 -10.30 -12.38
CA ALA A 29 49.14 -11.38 -11.59
C ALA A 29 48.02 -12.16 -12.32
N ASN A 30 47.39 -11.58 -13.36
CA ASN A 30 46.29 -12.16 -14.15
C ASN A 30 45.25 -12.95 -13.30
N ASP A 31 44.79 -12.30 -12.24
CA ASP A 31 43.93 -12.81 -11.16
C ASP A 31 42.42 -12.57 -11.38
N GLY A 32 42.04 -11.96 -12.51
CA GLY A 32 40.63 -11.74 -12.89
C GLY A 32 39.97 -10.54 -12.22
N VAL A 33 40.71 -9.74 -11.48
CA VAL A 33 40.26 -8.50 -10.83
C VAL A 33 40.34 -7.32 -11.83
N ALA A 34 39.40 -6.37 -11.76
CA ALA A 34 39.41 -5.21 -12.65
C ALA A 34 40.66 -4.35 -12.40
N LEU A 35 41.27 -3.81 -13.47
CA LEU A 35 42.49 -2.99 -13.36
C LEU A 35 42.35 -1.76 -12.45
N GLU A 36 41.12 -1.27 -12.25
CA GLU A 36 40.75 -0.16 -11.36
C GLU A 36 40.90 -0.54 -9.88
N ASP A 37 40.49 -1.76 -9.50
CA ASP A 37 40.54 -2.22 -8.12
C ASP A 37 41.98 -2.31 -7.58
N HIS A 38 42.96 -2.48 -8.47
CA HIS A 38 44.38 -2.47 -8.10
C HIS A 38 44.89 -1.10 -7.65
N LEU A 39 44.17 -0.01 -7.92
CA LEU A 39 44.50 1.33 -7.41
C LEU A 39 43.90 1.60 -6.03
N ARG A 40 42.86 0.87 -5.59
CA ARG A 40 42.13 1.17 -4.36
C ARG A 40 43.02 1.30 -3.13
N ALA A 41 43.63 0.19 -2.69
CA ALA A 41 44.45 0.20 -1.48
C ALA A 41 45.69 1.11 -1.59
N PRO A 42 46.43 1.13 -2.72
CA PRO A 42 47.57 2.03 -2.88
C PRO A 42 47.21 3.52 -2.85
N VAL A 43 46.11 3.94 -3.48
CA VAL A 43 45.63 5.34 -3.45
C VAL A 43 45.21 5.72 -2.04
N GLN A 44 44.49 4.84 -1.34
CA GLN A 44 44.08 5.07 0.04
C GLN A 44 45.29 5.34 0.94
N MET A 45 46.31 4.47 0.89
CA MET A 45 47.53 4.63 1.67
C MET A 45 48.26 5.93 1.38
N LEU A 46 48.31 6.35 0.11
CA LEU A 46 48.93 7.61 -0.30
C LEU A 46 48.17 8.80 0.28
N VAL A 47 46.86 8.87 0.10
CA VAL A 47 46.03 9.99 0.57
C VAL A 47 46.09 10.12 2.08
N GLU A 48 45.94 9.02 2.82
CA GLU A 48 46.00 9.00 4.29
C GLU A 48 47.37 9.45 4.81
N SER A 49 48.46 8.91 4.25
CA SER A 49 49.83 9.22 4.68
C SER A 49 50.19 10.68 4.42
N VAL A 50 49.80 11.20 3.25
CA VAL A 50 50.09 12.59 2.88
C VAL A 50 49.23 13.56 3.69
N ALA A 51 47.93 13.29 3.87
CA ALA A 51 47.05 14.10 4.69
C ALA A 51 47.56 14.18 6.15
N GLN A 52 48.02 13.06 6.70
CA GLN A 52 48.64 13.02 8.03
C GLN A 52 49.91 13.89 8.09
N ALA A 53 50.75 13.84 7.06
CA ALA A 53 51.96 14.66 6.99
C ALA A 53 51.69 16.15 6.80
N LEU A 54 50.56 16.51 6.18
CA LEU A 54 50.03 17.88 6.06
C LEU A 54 49.36 18.39 7.36
N GLY A 55 49.18 17.52 8.37
CA GLY A 55 48.62 17.88 9.67
C GLY A 55 47.12 17.59 9.82
N TYR A 56 46.47 17.01 8.80
CA TYR A 56 45.09 16.54 8.91
C TYR A 56 45.04 15.19 9.65
N ARG A 57 44.30 15.14 10.76
CA ARG A 57 44.12 13.93 11.56
C ARG A 57 42.73 13.35 11.36
N ASN A 58 42.57 12.05 11.65
CA ASN A 58 41.30 11.32 11.62
C ASN A 58 40.61 11.37 10.23
N LEU A 59 41.40 11.22 9.17
CA LEU A 59 40.89 11.05 7.82
C LEU A 59 40.54 9.58 7.59
N VAL A 60 39.29 9.30 7.21
CA VAL A 60 38.80 7.95 6.91
C VAL A 60 38.30 7.91 5.47
N LEU A 61 38.85 7.00 4.66
CA LEU A 61 38.38 6.70 3.31
C LEU A 61 37.52 5.44 3.37
N ALA A 62 36.21 5.59 3.26
CA ALA A 62 35.28 4.46 3.24
C ALA A 62 35.09 3.97 1.80
N GLY A 63 35.62 2.77 1.50
CA GLY A 63 35.44 2.09 0.22
C GLY A 63 34.04 1.47 0.11
N GLU A 64 33.36 1.72 -1.00
CA GLU A 64 32.00 1.26 -1.32
C GLU A 64 30.86 1.87 -0.48
N VAL A 65 30.35 3.01 -0.95
CA VAL A 65 29.09 3.60 -0.48
C VAL A 65 27.98 3.32 -1.49
N PHE A 66 26.93 2.63 -1.04
CA PHE A 66 25.62 2.69 -1.69
C PHE A 66 25.01 4.08 -1.43
N GLY A 67 24.73 4.85 -2.49
CA GLY A 67 23.78 5.98 -2.41
C GLY A 67 24.37 7.40 -2.47
N ALA A 68 25.38 7.66 -3.30
CA ALA A 68 25.69 9.03 -3.72
C ALA A 68 25.17 9.25 -5.15
N VAL A 69 23.90 9.66 -5.29
CA VAL A 69 23.15 9.84 -6.57
C VAL A 69 22.64 8.52 -7.16
N GLU A 70 21.36 8.49 -7.58
CA GLU A 70 20.57 7.30 -7.95
C GLU A 70 21.16 6.38 -9.05
N SER A 71 22.28 6.72 -9.69
CA SER A 71 22.82 5.96 -10.83
C SER A 71 24.35 5.93 -11.03
N ALA A 72 25.18 6.53 -10.16
CA ALA A 72 26.65 6.46 -10.25
C ALA A 72 27.28 6.59 -8.86
N ARG A 73 28.17 5.67 -8.48
CA ARG A 73 28.78 5.64 -7.14
C ARG A 73 30.26 5.99 -7.23
N PRO A 74 30.76 6.92 -6.39
CA PRO A 74 32.19 7.16 -6.27
C PRO A 74 32.87 6.01 -5.51
N ASP A 75 34.13 5.72 -5.83
CA ASP A 75 34.91 4.67 -5.18
C ASP A 75 35.13 4.87 -3.68
N TYR A 76 35.39 6.11 -3.25
CA TYR A 76 35.56 6.46 -1.84
C TYR A 76 34.70 7.64 -1.41
N THR A 77 34.14 7.54 -0.20
CA THR A 77 33.71 8.70 0.57
C THR A 77 34.78 9.03 1.60
N VAL A 78 35.19 10.30 1.66
CA VAL A 78 36.24 10.78 2.56
C VAL A 78 35.63 11.56 3.70
N MET A 79 35.96 11.16 4.93
CA MET A 79 35.45 11.75 6.16
C MET A 79 36.59 12.27 7.02
N ARG A 80 36.40 13.44 7.65
CA ARG A 80 37.33 14.01 8.64
C ARG A 80 36.56 14.36 9.91
N GLY A 81 36.88 13.70 11.02
CA GLY A 81 36.16 13.90 12.28
C GLY A 81 34.65 13.61 12.17
N GLY A 82 34.27 12.57 11.41
CA GLY A 82 32.88 12.15 11.21
C GLY A 82 32.07 12.95 10.18
N LEU A 83 32.61 14.04 9.65
CA LEU A 83 31.98 14.83 8.59
C LEU A 83 32.52 14.42 7.22
N ILE A 84 31.63 14.23 6.25
CA ILE A 84 32.00 13.95 4.86
C ILE A 84 32.64 15.20 4.26
N ILE A 85 33.94 15.16 3.97
CA ILE A 85 34.65 16.30 3.37
C ILE A 85 34.67 16.24 1.85
N GLY A 86 34.54 15.06 1.24
CA GLY A 86 34.61 14.91 -0.21
C GLY A 86 34.58 13.45 -0.66
N HIS A 87 34.68 13.21 -1.96
CA HIS A 87 34.62 11.88 -2.58
C HIS A 87 35.83 11.67 -3.49
N ILE A 88 36.25 10.42 -3.71
CA ILE A 88 37.32 10.06 -4.65
C ILE A 88 36.76 9.04 -5.65
N GLU A 89 37.02 9.26 -6.94
CA GLU A 89 36.70 8.35 -8.03
C GLU A 89 38.00 7.86 -8.69
N LEU A 90 38.09 6.54 -8.92
CA LEU A 90 39.23 5.91 -9.55
C LEU A 90 38.95 5.58 -11.02
N LYS A 91 40.01 5.57 -11.83
CA LYS A 91 39.98 5.11 -13.22
C LYS A 91 41.12 4.15 -13.51
N ALA A 92 40.93 3.31 -14.52
CA ALA A 92 41.94 2.31 -14.85
C ALA A 92 43.29 3.00 -15.12
N PRO A 93 44.41 2.45 -14.63
CA PRO A 93 45.75 2.97 -14.86
C PRO A 93 46.01 3.52 -16.28
N GLY A 94 46.17 4.84 -16.40
CA GLY A 94 46.48 5.52 -17.67
C GLY A 94 45.30 5.73 -18.64
N ALA A 95 44.07 5.45 -18.21
CA ALA A 95 42.84 5.75 -18.96
C ALA A 95 42.60 7.26 -19.16
N GLY A 96 43.21 8.09 -18.31
CA GLY A 96 43.00 9.53 -18.25
C GLY A 96 41.79 9.89 -17.41
N VAL A 97 41.88 11.01 -16.69
CA VAL A 97 40.82 11.53 -15.82
C VAL A 97 40.27 12.89 -16.25
N ASP A 98 40.62 13.32 -17.47
CA ASP A 98 40.15 14.58 -18.03
C ASP A 98 38.74 14.42 -18.64
N PRO A 99 37.72 15.14 -18.13
CA PRO A 99 36.36 14.96 -18.60
C PRO A 99 36.12 15.27 -20.08
N ASP A 100 36.95 16.12 -20.70
CA ASP A 100 36.85 16.45 -22.12
C ASP A 100 37.14 15.23 -23.02
N GLY A 101 37.85 14.23 -22.48
CA GLY A 101 38.15 12.97 -23.14
C GLY A 101 37.14 11.84 -22.88
N PHE A 102 36.19 12.01 -21.96
CA PHE A 102 35.29 10.93 -21.54
C PHE A 102 34.26 10.58 -22.62
N ARG A 103 34.01 9.28 -22.81
CA ARG A 103 33.00 8.73 -23.73
C ARG A 103 32.26 7.57 -23.08
N GLY A 104 31.05 7.28 -23.57
CA GLY A 104 30.24 6.15 -23.10
C GLY A 104 29.97 6.22 -21.59
N HIS A 105 30.27 5.12 -20.89
CA HIS A 105 30.00 4.97 -19.45
C HIS A 105 30.72 6.03 -18.60
N ASN A 106 31.99 6.35 -18.88
CA ASN A 106 32.75 7.35 -18.13
C ASN A 106 32.14 8.76 -18.24
N LEU A 107 31.57 9.12 -19.40
CA LEU A 107 30.90 10.41 -19.58
C LEU A 107 29.59 10.47 -18.80
N GLN A 108 28.80 9.38 -18.82
CA GLN A 108 27.57 9.28 -18.05
C GLN A 108 27.85 9.37 -16.54
N GLN A 109 28.87 8.67 -16.06
CA GLN A 109 29.27 8.69 -14.65
C GLN A 109 29.75 10.09 -14.22
N TRP A 110 30.59 10.74 -15.04
CA TRP A 110 31.02 12.12 -14.79
C TRP A 110 29.85 13.11 -14.72
N GLN A 111 28.88 13.03 -15.63
CA GLN A 111 27.70 13.92 -15.63
C GLN A 111 26.90 13.84 -14.31
N GLN A 112 26.97 12.71 -13.62
CA GLN A 112 26.30 12.48 -12.35
C GLN A 112 27.16 12.93 -11.17
N LEU A 113 28.45 12.57 -11.16
CA LEU A 113 29.36 12.85 -10.05
C LEU A 113 29.83 14.32 -9.99
N ARG A 114 29.87 15.05 -11.12
CA ARG A 114 30.38 16.44 -11.18
C ARG A 114 29.67 17.44 -10.25
N HIS A 115 28.49 17.10 -9.76
CA HIS A 115 27.69 17.92 -8.86
C HIS A 115 28.07 17.76 -7.39
N LEU A 116 28.98 16.84 -7.08
CA LEU A 116 29.53 16.69 -5.74
C LEU A 116 30.36 17.93 -5.38
N PRO A 117 30.22 18.44 -4.14
CA PRO A 117 30.83 19.71 -3.73
C PRO A 117 32.37 19.64 -3.67
N ASN A 118 32.94 18.45 -3.43
CA ASN A 118 34.38 18.23 -3.33
C ASN A 118 34.71 16.80 -3.82
N LEU A 119 35.32 16.68 -4.99
CA LEU A 119 35.48 15.42 -5.73
C LEU A 119 36.88 15.31 -6.35
N LEU A 120 37.59 14.24 -6.02
CA LEU A 120 38.93 13.96 -6.54
C LEU A 120 38.89 12.80 -7.53
N TYR A 121 39.35 13.01 -8.76
CA TYR A 121 39.50 11.96 -9.77
C TYR A 121 40.97 11.56 -9.92
N THR A 122 41.25 10.26 -10.02
CA THR A 122 42.61 9.77 -10.30
C THR A 122 42.65 8.45 -11.07
N ASP A 123 43.59 8.33 -11.99
CA ASP A 123 43.98 7.06 -12.64
C ASP A 123 45.38 6.59 -12.19
N GLY A 124 45.92 7.21 -11.14
CA GLY A 124 47.28 6.96 -10.65
C GLY A 124 48.41 7.60 -11.48
N ILE A 125 48.10 8.27 -12.60
CA ILE A 125 49.03 9.16 -13.33
C ILE A 125 48.57 10.61 -13.22
N ASP A 126 47.32 10.87 -13.57
CA ASP A 126 46.68 12.17 -13.52
C ASP A 126 45.73 12.24 -12.31
N TRP A 127 45.80 13.34 -11.57
CA TRP A 127 44.96 13.65 -10.41
C TRP A 127 44.29 14.99 -10.64
N ILE A 128 42.97 15.07 -10.54
CA ILE A 128 42.23 16.33 -10.73
C ILE A 128 41.22 16.52 -9.60
N LEU A 129 41.33 17.65 -8.90
CA LEU A 129 40.39 18.07 -7.87
C LEU A 129 39.32 18.98 -8.46
N TRP A 130 38.06 18.62 -8.23
CA TRP A 130 36.88 19.38 -8.57
C TRP A 130 36.14 19.85 -7.32
N GLN A 131 35.83 21.14 -7.24
CA GLN A 131 34.97 21.70 -6.20
C GLN A 131 33.88 22.53 -6.85
N ASP A 132 32.63 22.28 -6.48
CA ASP A 132 31.44 22.90 -7.09
C ASP A 132 31.49 22.92 -8.63
N ALA A 133 31.80 21.76 -9.23
CA ALA A 133 31.95 21.58 -10.68
C ALA A 133 33.06 22.44 -11.35
N ARG A 134 33.98 23.03 -10.58
CA ARG A 134 35.16 23.73 -11.08
C ARG A 134 36.43 22.94 -10.79
N GLN A 135 37.32 22.84 -11.76
CA GLN A 135 38.64 22.26 -11.54
C GLN A 135 39.49 23.24 -10.73
N VAL A 136 39.93 22.81 -9.55
CA VAL A 136 40.67 23.64 -8.58
C VAL A 136 42.17 23.35 -8.61
N ALA A 137 42.56 22.08 -8.72
CA ALA A 137 43.96 21.66 -8.75
C ALA A 137 44.16 20.43 -9.65
N ARG A 138 45.39 20.25 -10.14
CA ARG A 138 45.80 19.08 -10.93
C ARG A 138 47.25 18.71 -10.61
N ALA A 139 47.53 17.41 -10.53
CA ALA A 139 48.88 16.87 -10.45
C ALA A 139 49.04 15.72 -11.45
N THR A 140 50.16 15.67 -12.17
CA THR A 140 50.39 14.66 -13.22
C THR A 140 51.78 14.06 -13.08
N ALA A 141 51.86 12.73 -12.99
CA ALA A 141 53.12 11.99 -13.00
C ALA A 141 53.68 11.81 -14.42
N ARG A 142 55.01 11.83 -14.52
CA ARG A 142 55.75 11.72 -15.78
C ARG A 142 56.70 10.53 -15.75
N THR A 143 56.85 9.81 -16.87
CA THR A 143 57.89 8.78 -17.04
C THR A 143 58.89 9.20 -18.12
N ASP A 144 60.08 8.58 -18.11
CA ASP A 144 61.13 8.81 -19.11
C ASP A 144 60.81 8.21 -20.49
N SER A 145 59.81 7.32 -20.63
CA SER A 145 59.55 6.51 -21.84
C SER A 145 58.11 6.56 -22.39
N GLY A 146 57.18 7.29 -21.77
CA GLY A 146 55.81 7.46 -22.26
C GLY A 146 54.72 7.41 -21.17
N ARG A 147 53.53 6.85 -21.48
CA ARG A 147 52.45 6.67 -20.48
C ARG A 147 52.65 5.36 -19.70
N GLY A 148 52.79 5.47 -18.38
CA GLY A 148 52.86 4.35 -17.44
C GLY A 148 52.95 4.84 -15.99
N ILE A 149 52.49 4.04 -15.03
CA ILE A 149 52.55 4.36 -13.59
C ILE A 149 53.87 3.89 -12.95
N VAL A 150 54.47 2.83 -13.52
CA VAL A 150 55.70 2.23 -13.00
C VAL A 150 56.91 3.09 -13.36
N GLY A 151 57.64 3.57 -12.35
CA GLY A 151 58.77 4.48 -12.55
C GLY A 151 58.36 5.93 -12.85
N ALA A 152 57.07 6.26 -12.74
CA ALA A 152 56.58 7.63 -12.88
C ALA A 152 57.02 8.50 -11.70
N ARG A 153 57.39 9.74 -11.98
CA ARG A 153 57.68 10.78 -10.98
C ARG A 153 56.59 11.83 -11.05
N ILE A 154 55.90 12.05 -9.94
CA ILE A 154 54.98 13.18 -9.78
C ILE A 154 55.72 14.36 -9.15
N ASP A 155 55.34 15.58 -9.52
CA ASP A 155 55.75 16.76 -8.79
C ASP A 155 55.11 16.71 -7.39
N THR A 156 55.95 16.66 -6.35
CA THR A 156 55.47 16.53 -4.98
C THR A 156 54.72 17.77 -4.53
N ASP A 157 55.08 18.96 -5.03
CA ASP A 157 54.44 20.20 -4.60
C ASP A 157 53.02 20.30 -5.17
N ASP A 158 52.83 19.91 -6.43
CA ASP A 158 51.49 19.85 -7.06
C ASP A 158 50.57 18.85 -6.35
N LEU A 159 51.09 17.66 -6.00
CA LEU A 159 50.31 16.64 -5.28
C LEU A 159 49.96 17.11 -3.87
N LEU A 160 50.89 17.75 -3.16
CA LEU A 160 50.65 18.29 -1.82
C LEU A 160 49.60 19.40 -1.85
N ASN A 161 49.70 20.36 -2.77
CA ASN A 161 48.72 21.44 -2.91
C ASN A 161 47.33 20.92 -3.22
N LEU A 162 47.23 19.90 -4.09
CA LEU A 162 45.97 19.28 -4.45
C LEU A 162 45.32 18.55 -3.27
N LEU A 163 46.08 17.75 -2.51
CA LEU A 163 45.56 17.03 -1.35
C LEU A 163 45.26 17.95 -0.16
N ASP A 164 46.02 19.03 0.00
CA ASP A 164 45.74 20.07 0.99
C ASP A 164 44.40 20.77 0.69
N ALA A 165 44.19 21.20 -0.56
CA ALA A 165 42.93 21.81 -0.99
C ALA A 165 41.73 20.87 -0.85
N PHE A 166 41.89 19.58 -1.15
CA PHE A 166 40.85 18.58 -0.94
C PHE A 166 40.48 18.40 0.53
N CYS A 167 41.46 18.50 1.44
CA CYS A 167 41.27 18.28 2.87
C CYS A 167 40.88 19.55 3.65
N ALA A 168 41.09 20.75 3.12
CA ALA A 168 40.92 22.00 3.85
C ALA A 168 39.45 22.33 4.19
N ASP A 169 38.53 22.20 3.23
CA ASP A 169 37.11 22.59 3.40
C ASP A 169 36.34 21.62 4.32
N ALA A 170 35.79 22.13 5.44
CA ALA A 170 34.95 21.35 6.35
C ALA A 170 33.46 21.69 6.13
N PRO A 171 32.54 20.71 6.12
CA PRO A 171 31.10 20.98 6.06
C PRO A 171 30.57 21.76 7.26
N GLN A 172 29.51 22.54 7.03
CA GLN A 172 28.69 23.14 8.10
C GLN A 172 27.82 22.08 8.77
N PRO A 173 27.58 22.16 10.09
CA PRO A 173 26.69 21.24 10.79
C PRO A 173 25.24 21.36 10.29
N PRO A 174 24.46 20.26 10.28
CA PRO A 174 23.03 20.30 9.93
C PRO A 174 22.26 21.36 10.73
N ALA A 175 21.51 22.21 10.03
CA ALA A 175 20.78 23.33 10.64
C ALA A 175 19.28 23.06 10.80
N THR A 176 18.76 22.01 10.14
CA THR A 176 17.34 21.64 10.17
C THR A 176 17.13 20.18 10.57
N PRO A 177 15.97 19.80 11.14
CA PRO A 177 15.66 18.41 11.47
C PRO A 177 15.70 17.47 10.24
N VAL A 178 15.28 17.95 9.06
CA VAL A 178 15.34 17.19 7.81
C VAL A 178 16.78 16.90 7.38
N GLU A 179 17.67 17.89 7.44
CA GLU A 179 19.10 17.71 7.15
C GLU A 179 19.77 16.77 8.15
N LEU A 180 19.41 16.89 9.43
CA LEU A 180 19.88 16.00 10.48
C LEU A 180 19.42 14.56 10.20
N ALA A 181 18.13 14.34 9.95
CA ALA A 181 17.55 13.03 9.64
C ALA A 181 18.26 12.36 8.46
N ARG A 182 18.47 13.11 7.36
CA ARG A 182 19.20 12.62 6.18
C ARG A 182 20.63 12.22 6.50
N THR A 183 21.33 13.00 7.33
CA THR A 183 22.73 12.76 7.66
C THR A 183 22.89 11.61 8.65
N THR A 184 22.07 11.55 9.69
CA THR A 184 22.05 10.44 10.65
C THR A 184 21.58 9.15 10.01
N ALA A 185 20.66 9.17 9.04
CA ALA A 185 20.24 7.99 8.30
C ALA A 185 21.37 7.37 7.46
N ARG A 186 22.28 8.19 6.92
CA ARG A 186 23.47 7.68 6.23
C ARG A 186 24.44 7.02 7.20
N LEU A 187 24.75 7.69 8.32
CA LEU A 187 25.66 7.14 9.33
C LEU A 187 25.08 5.88 10.00
N CYS A 188 23.77 5.84 10.24
CA CYS A 188 23.09 4.66 10.76
C CYS A 188 23.18 3.47 9.80
N ARG A 189 23.17 3.70 8.47
CA ARG A 189 23.38 2.63 7.47
C ARG A 189 24.81 2.11 7.51
N VAL A 190 25.80 2.99 7.64
CA VAL A 190 27.20 2.59 7.82
C VAL A 190 27.33 1.72 9.08
N LEU A 191 26.74 2.15 10.19
CA LEU A 191 26.71 1.39 11.44
C LEU A 191 26.05 0.01 11.25
N ARG A 192 24.87 -0.06 10.61
CA ARG A 192 24.18 -1.32 10.30
C ARG A 192 25.08 -2.28 9.51
N ASN A 193 25.71 -1.78 8.45
CA ASN A 193 26.57 -2.59 7.60
C ASN A 193 27.81 -3.10 8.34
N GLN A 194 28.39 -2.29 9.24
CA GLN A 194 29.50 -2.73 10.09
C GLN A 194 29.07 -3.81 11.08
N ILE A 195 27.88 -3.69 11.69
CA ILE A 195 27.31 -4.72 12.57
C ILE A 195 27.11 -6.02 11.79
N ARG A 196 26.52 -5.94 10.58
CA ARG A 196 26.30 -7.12 9.72
C ARG A 196 27.61 -7.81 9.33
N ALA A 197 28.60 -7.04 8.87
CA ALA A 197 29.92 -7.57 8.53
C ALA A 197 30.64 -8.20 9.73
N ALA A 198 30.49 -7.61 10.93
CA ALA A 198 31.06 -8.16 12.15
C ALA A 198 30.42 -9.51 12.52
N LEU A 199 29.10 -9.67 12.36
CA LEU A 199 28.39 -10.93 12.59
C LEU A 199 28.77 -12.00 11.54
N ASP A 200 28.86 -11.63 10.26
CA ASP A 200 29.20 -12.57 9.18
C ASP A 200 30.63 -13.12 9.29
N SER A 201 31.55 -12.28 9.74
CA SER A 201 32.97 -12.62 9.82
C SER A 201 33.32 -13.52 11.01
N GLY A 202 32.46 -13.60 12.03
CA GLY A 202 32.72 -14.37 13.25
C GLY A 202 33.85 -13.79 14.13
N VAL A 203 34.24 -12.52 13.89
CA VAL A 203 35.46 -11.92 14.46
C VAL A 203 35.23 -11.36 15.87
N SER A 204 33.97 -11.10 16.26
CA SER A 204 33.63 -10.46 17.54
C SER A 204 32.72 -11.33 18.40
N THR A 205 33.33 -12.08 19.32
CA THR A 205 32.61 -12.90 20.32
C THR A 205 31.72 -12.05 21.25
N GLY A 206 32.07 -10.78 21.48
CA GLY A 206 31.28 -9.87 22.30
C GLY A 206 30.00 -9.39 21.60
N LEU A 207 30.06 -9.07 20.31
CA LEU A 207 28.88 -8.64 19.55
C LEU A 207 27.92 -9.81 19.30
N GLU A 208 28.45 -11.00 19.02
CA GLU A 208 27.66 -12.23 18.88
C GLU A 208 26.90 -12.58 20.17
N ALA A 209 27.55 -12.49 21.32
CA ALA A 209 26.90 -12.72 22.61
C ALA A 209 25.77 -11.73 22.87
N VAL A 210 25.99 -10.44 22.58
CA VAL A 210 24.93 -9.43 22.67
C VAL A 210 23.79 -9.72 21.71
N ALA A 211 24.08 -10.22 20.49
CA ALA A 211 23.06 -10.60 19.52
C ALA A 211 22.20 -11.79 19.98
N GLU A 212 22.83 -12.84 20.51
CA GLU A 212 22.15 -14.01 21.06
C GLU A 212 21.27 -13.66 22.27
N ASP A 213 21.79 -12.85 23.20
CA ASP A 213 21.06 -12.38 24.37
C ASP A 213 19.88 -11.47 23.97
N TRP A 214 20.08 -10.57 23.02
CA TRP A 214 19.03 -9.65 22.54
C TRP A 214 17.90 -10.40 21.83
N ARG A 215 18.22 -11.39 20.99
CA ARG A 215 17.21 -12.26 20.36
C ARG A 215 16.42 -13.02 21.42
N SER A 216 17.10 -13.61 22.39
CA SER A 216 16.45 -14.35 23.48
C SER A 216 15.48 -13.46 24.30
N LEU A 217 15.85 -12.20 24.51
CA LEU A 217 15.08 -11.26 25.33
C LEU A 217 13.96 -10.53 24.61
N LEU A 218 14.14 -10.15 23.35
CA LEU A 218 13.23 -9.23 22.67
C LEU A 218 12.65 -9.84 21.40
N PHE A 219 13.48 -10.46 20.56
CA PHE A 219 13.06 -10.94 19.24
C PHE A 219 13.69 -12.31 18.88
N PRO A 220 13.13 -13.43 19.36
CA PRO A 220 13.75 -14.76 19.18
C PRO A 220 13.86 -15.20 17.73
N GLU A 221 12.95 -14.74 16.87
CA GLU A 221 12.88 -15.08 15.46
C GLU A 221 13.59 -14.07 14.54
N ALA A 222 14.25 -13.05 15.11
CA ALA A 222 14.88 -12.00 14.31
C ALA A 222 16.14 -12.52 13.58
N SER A 223 16.18 -12.31 12.27
CA SER A 223 17.35 -12.52 11.42
C SER A 223 18.53 -11.63 11.82
N ASP A 224 19.72 -11.89 11.27
CA ASP A 224 20.89 -11.01 11.44
C ASP A 224 20.66 -9.62 10.86
N ASP A 225 19.94 -9.52 9.75
CA ASP A 225 19.63 -8.25 9.12
C ASP A 225 18.66 -7.43 10.00
N GLU A 226 17.60 -8.04 10.50
CA GLU A 226 16.66 -7.39 11.44
C GLU A 226 17.35 -6.98 12.74
N PHE A 227 18.25 -7.81 13.26
CA PHE A 227 19.03 -7.49 14.44
C PHE A 227 19.98 -6.30 14.19
N ALA A 228 20.77 -6.33 13.11
CA ALA A 228 21.71 -5.27 12.79
C ALA A 228 21.00 -3.92 12.58
N ASP A 229 19.83 -3.95 11.94
CA ASP A 229 19.00 -2.78 11.72
C ASP A 229 18.47 -2.20 13.05
N ALA A 230 17.83 -3.04 13.88
CA ALA A 230 17.32 -2.64 15.19
C ALA A 230 18.43 -2.11 16.11
N TYR A 231 19.62 -2.71 16.06
CA TYR A 231 20.79 -2.34 16.84
C TYR A 231 21.33 -0.96 16.40
N ALA A 232 21.53 -0.76 15.10
CA ALA A 232 22.03 0.51 14.56
C ALA A 232 21.07 1.67 14.86
N GLN A 233 19.77 1.44 14.70
CA GLN A 233 18.73 2.43 15.03
C GLN A 233 18.76 2.75 16.54
N THR A 234 18.86 1.74 17.42
CA THR A 234 18.88 1.95 18.87
C THR A 234 20.05 2.84 19.30
N ILE A 235 21.25 2.60 18.76
CA ILE A 235 22.41 3.47 19.03
C ILE A 235 22.15 4.89 18.51
N THR A 236 21.71 5.02 17.27
CA THR A 236 21.52 6.33 16.62
C THR A 236 20.51 7.18 17.37
N PHE A 237 19.31 6.64 17.65
CA PHE A 237 18.27 7.37 18.38
C PHE A 237 18.60 7.58 19.85
N GLY A 238 19.33 6.64 20.47
CA GLY A 238 19.82 6.81 21.84
C GLY A 238 20.80 7.97 21.98
N LEU A 239 21.73 8.12 21.04
CA LEU A 239 22.67 9.25 21.01
C LEU A 239 21.98 10.57 20.67
N ILE A 240 20.99 10.58 19.78
CA ILE A 240 20.15 11.76 19.50
C ILE A 240 19.42 12.19 20.77
N ALA A 241 18.79 11.25 21.48
CA ALA A 241 18.09 11.53 22.74
C ALA A 241 19.06 12.07 23.80
N ALA A 242 20.27 11.51 23.91
CA ALA A 242 21.30 11.99 24.82
C ALA A 242 21.72 13.43 24.48
N ARG A 243 21.92 13.73 23.19
CA ARG A 243 22.24 15.10 22.75
C ARG A 243 21.12 16.08 23.09
N ALA A 244 19.87 15.68 22.88
CA ALA A 244 18.70 16.50 23.15
C ALA A 244 18.54 16.80 24.66
N ALA A 245 18.94 15.85 25.51
CA ALA A 245 19.04 16.01 26.95
C ALA A 245 20.24 16.88 27.41
N GLY A 246 21.09 17.33 26.49
CA GLY A 246 22.24 18.19 26.77
C GLY A 246 23.53 17.42 27.10
N ALA A 247 23.61 16.13 26.79
CA ALA A 247 24.81 15.33 27.06
C ALA A 247 26.04 15.85 26.27
N PRO A 248 27.21 15.96 26.91
CA PRO A 248 28.47 16.13 26.19
C PRO A 248 28.82 14.81 25.51
N LEU A 249 28.70 14.76 24.18
CA LEU A 249 28.95 13.54 23.39
C LEU A 249 30.42 13.31 23.02
N THR A 250 31.31 14.24 23.38
CA THR A 250 32.76 14.16 23.12
C THR A 250 33.55 14.43 24.40
N GLY A 251 34.81 13.95 24.45
CA GLY A 251 35.74 14.22 25.55
C GLY A 251 36.13 13.03 26.46
N GLY A 252 35.72 11.81 26.12
CA GLY A 252 36.17 10.56 26.79
C GLY A 252 37.45 9.97 26.18
N HIS A 253 38.15 9.07 26.91
CA HIS A 253 39.39 8.42 26.44
C HIS A 253 39.14 7.28 25.43
N SER A 254 37.91 6.79 25.30
CA SER A 254 37.46 5.80 24.30
C SER A 254 36.02 6.07 23.85
N VAL A 255 35.59 5.49 22.72
CA VAL A 255 34.21 5.58 22.21
C VAL A 255 33.22 4.98 23.23
N ALA A 256 33.54 3.82 23.83
CA ALA A 256 32.74 3.19 24.88
C ALA A 256 32.45 4.13 26.06
N GLN A 257 33.45 4.88 26.52
CA GLN A 257 33.29 5.86 27.61
C GLN A 257 32.42 7.04 27.19
N GLN A 258 32.56 7.51 25.95
CA GLN A 258 31.71 8.59 25.43
C GLN A 258 30.24 8.18 25.35
N VAL A 259 29.95 6.96 24.90
CA VAL A 259 28.58 6.41 24.91
C VAL A 259 28.08 6.19 26.34
N THR A 260 28.96 5.77 27.27
CA THR A 260 28.58 5.61 28.69
C THR A 260 28.17 6.94 29.30
N HIS A 261 28.94 8.02 29.09
CA HIS A 261 28.55 9.37 29.53
C HIS A 261 27.26 9.87 28.86
N ALA A 262 27.06 9.58 27.58
CA ALA A 262 25.83 9.90 26.86
C ALA A 262 24.62 9.16 27.48
N SER A 263 24.83 7.89 27.86
CA SER A 263 23.85 7.07 28.55
C SER A 263 23.53 7.57 29.96
N ASP A 264 24.54 7.97 30.74
CA ASP A 264 24.37 8.50 32.10
C ASP A 264 23.57 9.83 32.12
N ALA A 265 23.68 10.63 31.06
CA ALA A 265 22.93 11.88 30.91
C ALA A 265 21.43 11.66 30.63
N LEU A 266 21.05 10.49 30.15
CA LEU A 266 19.66 10.10 30.00
C LEU A 266 19.13 9.66 31.37
N ASP A 267 18.42 10.58 32.05
CA ASP A 267 17.79 10.42 33.36
C ASP A 267 17.49 8.95 33.72
N THR A 268 18.23 8.44 34.71
CA THR A 268 18.41 7.01 34.98
C THR A 268 17.13 6.30 35.40
N ASP A 269 16.05 7.02 35.69
CA ASP A 269 14.84 6.48 36.29
C ASP A 269 13.78 5.96 35.29
N VAL A 270 13.86 6.24 33.97
CA VAL A 270 12.66 6.04 33.10
C VAL A 270 12.82 5.38 31.72
N GLY A 271 13.96 4.79 31.31
CA GLY A 271 13.98 4.07 30.01
C GLY A 271 14.90 2.86 29.83
N LEU A 272 14.65 2.07 28.77
CA LEU A 272 15.47 0.95 28.28
C LEU A 272 16.73 1.43 27.55
N ILE A 273 16.65 2.58 26.89
CA ILE A 273 17.69 3.14 26.01
C ILE A 273 19.04 3.28 26.71
N PRO A 274 19.17 3.81 27.94
CA PRO A 274 20.46 3.94 28.59
C PRO A 274 21.14 2.58 28.84
N SER A 275 20.34 1.58 29.25
CA SER A 275 20.83 0.22 29.45
C SER A 275 21.16 -0.49 28.14
N ALA A 276 20.34 -0.29 27.11
CA ALA A 276 20.65 -0.79 25.77
C ALA A 276 21.96 -0.17 25.27
N LEU A 277 22.12 1.15 25.29
CA LEU A 277 23.37 1.82 24.89
C LEU A 277 24.60 1.29 25.64
N GLY A 278 24.50 1.09 26.95
CA GLY A 278 25.62 0.55 27.74
C GLY A 278 25.99 -0.90 27.41
N ILE A 279 25.02 -1.74 27.06
CA ILE A 279 25.23 -3.14 26.67
C ILE A 279 25.76 -3.22 25.24
N LEU A 280 25.08 -2.53 24.31
CA LEU A 280 25.40 -2.51 22.89
C LEU A 280 26.79 -1.89 22.67
N CYS A 281 27.14 -0.82 23.38
CA CYS A 281 28.44 -0.17 23.26
C CYS A 281 29.43 -0.58 24.36
N SER A 282 29.31 -1.79 24.92
CA SER A 282 30.27 -2.32 25.88
C SER A 282 31.67 -2.46 25.27
N GLU A 283 32.73 -2.38 26.09
CA GLU A 283 34.13 -2.48 25.59
C GLU A 283 34.39 -3.76 24.78
N SER A 284 33.69 -4.86 25.10
CA SER A 284 33.80 -6.13 24.37
C SER A 284 33.05 -6.17 23.04
N ALA A 285 32.05 -5.30 22.83
CA ALA A 285 31.18 -5.34 21.66
C ALA A 285 31.44 -4.19 20.66
N ILE A 286 31.95 -3.05 21.14
CA ILE A 286 32.02 -1.81 20.35
C ILE A 286 33.16 -1.78 19.33
N GLY A 287 34.26 -2.52 19.56
CA GLY A 287 35.48 -2.45 18.74
C GLY A 287 35.26 -2.53 17.22
N PRO A 288 34.48 -3.51 16.70
CA PRO A 288 34.20 -3.61 15.25
C PRO A 288 33.37 -2.46 14.67
N ILE A 289 32.64 -1.72 15.51
CA ILE A 289 31.70 -0.66 15.11
C ILE A 289 32.13 0.74 15.56
N ASP A 290 33.27 0.84 16.26
CA ASP A 290 33.83 2.09 16.80
C ASP A 290 33.87 3.23 15.77
N PRO A 291 34.35 3.04 14.51
CA PRO A 291 34.45 4.14 13.56
C PRO A 291 33.09 4.77 13.19
N ALA A 292 32.04 3.96 13.07
CA ALA A 292 30.71 4.46 12.76
C ALA A 292 30.07 5.16 13.97
N VAL A 293 30.26 4.62 15.18
CA VAL A 293 29.76 5.23 16.41
C VAL A 293 30.48 6.55 16.70
N GLU A 294 31.79 6.62 16.51
CA GLU A 294 32.59 7.85 16.66
C GLU A 294 32.13 8.93 15.66
N SER A 295 31.80 8.54 14.44
CA SER A 295 31.25 9.45 13.43
C SER A 295 29.89 10.02 13.84
N LEU A 296 29.00 9.18 14.41
CA LEU A 296 27.71 9.62 14.97
C LEU A 296 27.90 10.58 16.15
N LEU A 297 28.77 10.24 17.10
CA LEU A 297 29.07 11.10 18.26
C LEU A 297 29.62 12.46 17.83
N SER A 298 30.57 12.45 16.89
CA SER A 298 31.19 13.67 16.36
C SER A 298 30.17 14.57 15.66
N LEU A 299 29.32 14.01 14.80
CA LEU A 299 28.22 14.76 14.17
C LEU A 299 27.30 15.37 15.21
N LEU A 300 26.76 14.54 16.11
CA LEU A 300 25.76 14.98 17.08
C LEU A 300 26.31 16.00 18.08
N ALA A 301 27.61 15.95 18.40
CA ALA A 301 28.27 16.95 19.24
C ALA A 301 28.26 18.36 18.62
N THR A 302 28.20 18.48 17.29
CA THR A 302 28.12 19.77 16.59
C THR A 302 26.71 20.36 16.55
N ILE A 303 25.68 19.56 16.82
CA ILE A 303 24.28 19.97 16.73
C ILE A 303 23.87 20.77 17.97
N ASP A 304 23.18 21.89 17.80
CA ASP A 304 22.57 22.63 18.91
C ASP A 304 21.46 21.78 19.57
N PRO A 305 21.51 21.48 20.89
CA PRO A 305 20.47 20.72 21.57
C PRO A 305 19.07 21.34 21.46
N THR A 306 18.96 22.66 21.27
CA THR A 306 17.66 23.34 21.10
C THR A 306 16.93 22.91 19.82
N LEU A 307 17.67 22.61 18.75
CA LEU A 307 17.13 22.03 17.51
C LEU A 307 16.38 20.71 17.78
N LEU A 308 16.74 20.01 18.85
CA LEU A 308 16.20 18.71 19.24
C LEU A 308 15.00 18.82 20.22
N ASN A 309 14.66 20.02 20.69
CA ASN A 309 13.70 20.25 21.79
C ASN A 309 12.38 20.95 21.36
N ASP A 310 12.30 21.45 20.12
CA ASP A 310 11.08 22.07 19.58
C ASP A 310 10.14 21.05 18.94
N ALA A 311 8.95 20.91 19.51
CA ALA A 311 8.05 19.76 19.32
C ALA A 311 7.33 19.68 17.96
N GLY A 312 7.41 20.72 17.12
CA GLY A 312 6.73 20.78 15.83
C GLY A 312 7.48 19.99 14.74
N ASP A 313 8.76 20.31 14.53
CA ASP A 313 9.54 19.75 13.41
C ASP A 313 10.03 18.31 13.65
N TRP A 314 9.97 17.81 14.89
CA TRP A 314 10.32 16.43 15.25
C TRP A 314 9.24 15.40 14.93
N ILE A 315 8.02 15.85 14.63
CA ILE A 315 6.90 14.97 14.28
C ILE A 315 7.25 14.07 13.09
N TYR A 316 7.92 14.64 12.08
CA TYR A 316 8.29 13.95 10.84
C TYR A 316 9.73 13.44 10.84
N PHE A 317 10.54 13.73 11.86
CA PHE A 317 11.96 13.36 11.87
C PHE A 317 12.20 11.86 11.65
N TYR A 318 11.41 11.00 12.32
CA TYR A 318 11.54 9.55 12.16
C TYR A 318 11.14 9.09 10.74
N GLU A 319 10.13 9.75 10.16
CA GLU A 319 9.68 9.46 8.80
C GLU A 319 10.71 9.90 7.76
N ASP A 320 11.23 11.13 7.88
CA ASP A 320 12.32 11.65 7.05
C ASP A 320 13.59 10.79 7.20
N PHE A 321 13.86 10.32 8.41
CA PHE A 321 14.95 9.39 8.68
C PHE A 321 14.73 8.08 7.93
N LEU A 322 13.57 7.43 8.09
CA LEU A 322 13.27 6.15 7.43
C LEU A 322 13.23 6.27 5.91
N ALA A 323 12.63 7.34 5.37
CA ALA A 323 12.58 7.60 3.94
C ALA A 323 13.98 7.70 3.32
N GLN A 324 14.95 8.17 4.09
CA GLN A 324 16.34 8.17 3.67
C GLN A 324 17.02 6.84 3.97
N TYR A 325 16.84 6.29 5.17
CA TYR A 325 17.51 5.10 5.72
C TYR A 325 17.18 3.83 4.94
N ASP A 326 15.89 3.51 4.82
CA ASP A 326 15.40 2.30 4.18
C ASP A 326 13.94 2.50 3.68
N PRO A 327 13.75 2.88 2.40
CA PRO A 327 12.44 3.12 1.82
C PRO A 327 11.54 1.88 1.77
N ASP A 328 12.14 0.69 1.71
CA ASP A 328 11.39 -0.57 1.75
C ASP A 328 10.88 -0.84 3.15
N LEU A 329 11.74 -0.67 4.17
CA LEU A 329 11.36 -0.75 5.58
C LEU A 329 10.25 0.25 5.93
N ARG A 330 10.28 1.48 5.41
CA ARG A 330 9.19 2.47 5.59
C ARG A 330 7.85 1.97 5.06
N ARG A 331 7.85 1.31 3.89
CA ARG A 331 6.65 0.73 3.28
C ARG A 331 6.18 -0.52 4.02
N GLU A 332 7.11 -1.38 4.45
CA GLU A 332 6.81 -2.63 5.12
C GLU A 332 6.37 -2.45 6.57
N SER A 333 6.94 -1.47 7.29
CA SER A 333 6.57 -1.14 8.66
C SER A 333 5.17 -0.54 8.75
N GLY A 334 4.63 0.00 7.64
CA GLY A 334 3.33 0.67 7.61
C GLY A 334 3.27 1.88 8.55
N SER A 335 4.42 2.46 8.91
CA SER A 335 4.54 3.57 9.86
C SER A 335 4.10 4.90 9.23
N TYR A 336 2.85 4.98 8.76
CA TYR A 336 2.26 6.23 8.30
C TYR A 336 1.95 7.09 9.53
N TYR A 337 2.48 8.31 9.56
CA TYR A 337 2.16 9.23 10.64
C TYR A 337 0.65 9.48 10.67
N THR A 338 0.05 9.38 11.86
CA THR A 338 -1.37 9.70 12.03
C THR A 338 -1.49 11.22 12.13
N PRO A 339 -2.19 11.91 11.19
CA PRO A 339 -2.29 13.36 11.20
C PRO A 339 -2.78 13.89 12.55
N ALA A 340 -2.19 15.00 13.02
CA ALA A 340 -2.49 15.55 14.34
C ALA A 340 -3.98 15.86 14.50
N GLU A 341 -4.61 16.39 13.45
CA GLU A 341 -6.03 16.74 13.41
C GLU A 341 -6.93 15.51 13.62
N LEU A 342 -6.53 14.34 13.08
CA LEU A 342 -7.25 13.08 13.28
C LEU A 342 -7.07 12.57 14.72
N VAL A 343 -5.86 12.66 15.27
CA VAL A 343 -5.58 12.25 16.66
C VAL A 343 -6.34 13.15 17.64
N GLU A 344 -6.35 14.46 17.42
CA GLU A 344 -7.12 15.44 18.19
C GLU A 344 -8.61 15.09 18.21
N PHE A 345 -9.18 14.79 17.04
CA PHE A 345 -10.56 14.34 16.91
C PHE A 345 -10.83 13.07 17.72
N MET A 346 -10.03 12.02 17.54
CA MET A 346 -10.23 10.74 18.23
C MET A 346 -10.11 10.86 19.76
N VAL A 347 -9.13 11.63 20.25
CA VAL A 347 -8.97 11.88 21.68
C VAL A 347 -10.17 12.65 22.23
N ARG A 348 -10.63 13.70 21.54
CA ARG A 348 -11.85 14.43 21.94
C ARG A 348 -13.08 13.51 21.97
N MET A 349 -13.25 12.69 20.92
CA MET A 349 -14.36 11.74 20.81
C MET A 349 -14.37 10.74 21.98
N VAL A 350 -13.22 10.19 22.36
CA VAL A 350 -13.13 9.27 23.51
C VAL A 350 -13.30 10.00 24.84
N ASP A 351 -12.81 11.23 24.99
CA ASP A 351 -13.04 12.05 26.20
C ASP A 351 -14.54 12.32 26.40
N ASP A 352 -15.28 12.63 25.33
CA ASP A 352 -16.73 12.77 25.35
C ASP A 352 -17.41 11.46 25.79
N VAL A 353 -16.99 10.31 25.24
CA VAL A 353 -17.52 8.99 25.61
C VAL A 353 -17.28 8.70 27.10
N LEU A 354 -16.08 8.98 27.61
CA LEU A 354 -15.73 8.80 29.01
C LEU A 354 -16.68 9.59 29.93
N ARG A 355 -16.91 10.87 29.60
CA ARG A 355 -17.75 11.77 30.39
C ARG A 355 -19.22 11.42 30.33
N THR A 356 -19.71 11.05 29.15
CA THR A 356 -21.16 10.99 28.89
C THR A 356 -21.73 9.57 28.87
N ARG A 357 -20.91 8.54 28.64
CA ARG A 357 -21.36 7.13 28.54
C ARG A 357 -20.75 6.22 29.61
N LEU A 358 -19.54 6.50 30.08
CA LEU A 358 -18.85 5.68 31.09
C LEU A 358 -18.87 6.27 32.50
N GLY A 359 -19.52 7.43 32.69
CA GLY A 359 -19.66 8.06 34.00
C GLY A 359 -18.34 8.55 34.61
N GLN A 360 -17.36 8.93 33.77
CA GLN A 360 -16.07 9.49 34.17
C GLN A 360 -16.07 11.01 33.93
N PRO A 361 -16.61 11.84 34.84
CA PRO A 361 -16.87 13.26 34.59
C PRO A 361 -15.61 14.08 34.31
N ALA A 362 -14.45 13.64 34.79
CA ALA A 362 -13.15 14.25 34.51
C ALA A 362 -12.49 13.77 33.19
N GLY A 363 -13.15 12.86 32.45
CA GLY A 363 -12.61 12.31 31.20
C GLY A 363 -11.29 11.58 31.44
N PHE A 364 -10.29 11.82 30.60
CA PHE A 364 -8.95 11.24 30.76
C PHE A 364 -8.24 11.61 32.07
N ALA A 365 -8.65 12.70 32.74
CA ALA A 365 -8.05 13.11 34.01
C ALA A 365 -8.49 12.24 35.21
N GLU A 366 -9.54 11.42 35.04
CA GLU A 366 -10.11 10.57 36.10
C GLU A 366 -9.15 9.45 36.51
N GLU A 367 -9.12 9.11 37.80
CA GLU A 367 -8.16 8.11 38.33
C GLU A 367 -8.47 6.69 37.87
N ALA A 368 -9.74 6.37 37.61
CA ALA A 368 -10.17 5.07 37.13
C ALA A 368 -9.83 4.82 35.64
N VAL A 369 -9.41 5.85 34.91
CA VAL A 369 -9.16 5.77 33.46
C VAL A 369 -7.70 5.38 33.20
N THR A 370 -7.51 4.08 32.97
CA THR A 370 -6.28 3.51 32.42
C THR A 370 -6.39 3.43 30.90
N VAL A 371 -5.40 3.98 30.20
CA VAL A 371 -5.36 4.06 28.73
C VAL A 371 -4.18 3.26 28.20
N ILE A 372 -4.41 2.53 27.11
CA ILE A 372 -3.38 1.86 26.34
C ILE A 372 -3.42 2.26 24.87
N ASP A 373 -2.25 2.56 24.32
CA ASP A 373 -2.00 2.52 22.89
C ASP A 373 -1.20 1.25 22.55
N PRO A 374 -1.81 0.25 21.88
CA PRO A 374 -1.15 -1.02 21.60
C PRO A 374 -0.11 -0.94 20.47
N ALA A 375 -0.04 0.17 19.73
CA ALA A 375 0.90 0.40 18.64
C ALA A 375 1.28 1.89 18.63
N VAL A 376 2.00 2.30 19.68
CA VAL A 376 2.18 3.71 20.04
C VAL A 376 2.98 4.52 19.04
N GLY A 377 3.80 3.88 18.20
CA GLY A 377 4.63 4.54 17.20
C GLY A 377 5.51 5.60 17.85
N THR A 378 5.41 6.85 17.36
CA THR A 378 6.15 8.00 17.91
C THR A 378 5.45 8.69 19.08
N GLY A 379 4.37 8.12 19.63
CA GLY A 379 3.69 8.60 20.85
C GLY A 379 2.57 9.62 20.65
N THR A 380 2.09 9.84 19.42
CA THR A 380 1.17 10.94 19.10
C THR A 380 -0.13 10.89 19.91
N PHE A 381 -0.77 9.72 20.07
CA PHE A 381 -2.00 9.60 20.89
C PHE A 381 -1.75 9.91 22.37
N LEU A 382 -0.67 9.38 22.95
CA LEU A 382 -0.32 9.67 24.34
C LEU A 382 -0.04 11.17 24.54
N LEU A 383 0.70 11.81 23.63
CA LEU A 383 0.96 13.25 23.67
C LEU A 383 -0.33 14.07 23.64
N GLN A 384 -1.27 13.69 22.78
CA GLN A 384 -2.54 14.38 22.68
C GLN A 384 -3.42 14.18 23.92
N ILE A 385 -3.41 13.00 24.53
CA ILE A 385 -4.11 12.73 25.80
C ILE A 385 -3.50 13.56 26.94
N ILE A 386 -2.17 13.70 26.98
CA ILE A 386 -1.48 14.55 27.96
C ILE A 386 -1.95 16.00 27.85
N ASP A 387 -2.02 16.52 26.62
CA ASP A 387 -2.51 17.87 26.37
C ASP A 387 -3.99 18.03 26.73
N CYS A 388 -4.81 17.01 26.45
CA CYS A 388 -6.21 16.97 26.84
C CYS A 388 -6.38 17.04 28.37
N VAL A 389 -5.62 16.23 29.12
CA VAL A 389 -5.62 16.24 30.60
C VAL A 389 -5.16 17.60 31.12
N ALA A 390 -4.03 18.11 30.63
CA ALA A 390 -3.49 19.39 31.07
C ALA A 390 -4.47 20.54 30.83
N CYS A 391 -5.06 20.61 29.64
CA CYS A 391 -6.02 21.63 29.26
C CYS A 391 -7.33 21.52 30.06
N SER A 392 -7.87 20.30 30.23
CA SER A 392 -9.09 20.07 31.01
C SER A 392 -8.91 20.45 32.47
N VAL A 393 -7.77 20.10 33.09
CA VAL A 393 -7.47 20.40 34.49
C VAL A 393 -7.17 21.89 34.68
N GLU A 394 -6.43 22.52 33.77
CA GLU A 394 -6.19 23.96 33.83
C GLU A 394 -7.49 24.77 33.76
N ARG A 395 -8.43 24.38 32.88
CA ARG A 395 -9.74 25.03 32.77
C ARG A 395 -10.61 24.84 34.01
N ARG A 396 -10.57 23.66 34.64
CA ARG A 396 -11.43 23.31 35.79
C ARG A 396 -10.88 23.80 37.11
N ASP A 397 -9.59 23.55 37.36
CA ASP A 397 -8.93 23.66 38.67
C ASP A 397 -7.77 24.69 38.67
N GLY A 398 -7.45 25.28 37.52
CA GLY A 398 -6.38 26.26 37.35
C GLY A 398 -5.00 25.63 37.08
N LYS A 399 -4.06 26.46 36.61
CA LYS A 399 -2.71 26.05 36.18
C LYS A 399 -1.91 25.29 37.25
N GLY A 400 -2.14 25.59 38.53
CA GLY A 400 -1.43 24.95 39.65
C GLY A 400 -1.77 23.46 39.85
N ALA A 401 -2.94 23.00 39.40
CA ALA A 401 -3.38 21.62 39.55
C ALA A 401 -2.83 20.67 38.47
N VAL A 402 -2.37 21.22 37.33
CA VAL A 402 -1.95 20.45 36.14
C VAL A 402 -0.83 19.46 36.45
N ALA A 403 0.22 19.91 37.15
CA ALA A 403 1.37 19.05 37.46
C ALA A 403 0.99 17.85 38.35
N GLY A 404 0.02 18.02 39.26
CA GLY A 404 -0.51 16.94 40.10
C GLY A 404 -1.30 15.93 39.28
N ALA A 405 -2.20 16.41 38.43
CA ALA A 405 -3.01 15.55 37.57
C ALA A 405 -2.17 14.77 36.55
N LEU A 406 -1.16 15.40 35.92
CA LEU A 406 -0.25 14.72 35.01
C LEU A 406 0.59 13.66 35.71
N ARG A 407 1.01 13.90 36.96
CA ARG A 407 1.73 12.89 37.77
C ARG A 407 0.85 11.66 38.05
N SER A 408 -0.43 11.87 38.34
CA SER A 408 -1.41 10.77 38.45
C SER A 408 -1.61 10.06 37.11
N ALA A 409 -1.71 10.80 36.00
CA ALA A 409 -1.92 10.24 34.67
C ALA A 409 -0.74 9.38 34.18
N ALA A 410 0.50 9.73 34.52
CA ALA A 410 1.69 8.97 34.11
C ALA A 410 1.62 7.48 34.47
N GLU A 411 0.99 7.13 35.60
CA GLU A 411 0.87 5.73 36.03
C GLU A 411 -0.20 4.97 35.24
N ARG A 412 -1.10 5.68 34.56
CA ARG A 412 -2.30 5.13 33.90
C ARG A 412 -2.22 5.17 32.38
N LEU A 413 -1.28 5.93 31.83
CA LEU A 413 -1.01 6.03 30.40
C LEU A 413 0.08 5.03 29.99
N VAL A 414 -0.26 4.18 29.02
CA VAL A 414 0.57 3.05 28.59
C VAL A 414 0.68 3.02 27.08
N GLY A 415 1.87 2.75 26.54
CA GLY A 415 2.08 2.51 25.12
C GLY A 415 2.95 1.27 24.90
N PHE A 416 2.58 0.44 23.93
CA PHE A 416 3.44 -0.64 23.43
C PHE A 416 3.97 -0.30 22.05
N GLU A 417 5.27 -0.49 21.85
CA GLU A 417 5.91 -0.39 20.55
C GLU A 417 6.79 -1.61 20.33
N LEU A 418 6.76 -2.15 19.12
CA LEU A 418 7.61 -3.27 18.71
C LEU A 418 9.00 -2.78 18.28
N GLN A 419 9.08 -1.62 17.61
CA GLN A 419 10.29 -1.10 17.01
C GLN A 419 11.08 -0.18 17.95
N THR A 420 12.39 -0.38 18.04
CA THR A 420 13.28 0.39 18.94
C THR A 420 13.37 1.89 18.58
N GLY A 421 13.33 2.23 17.29
CA GLY A 421 13.36 3.61 16.80
C GLY A 421 12.15 4.44 17.26
N PRO A 422 10.91 4.10 16.85
CA PRO A 422 9.69 4.80 17.27
C PRO A 422 9.51 4.79 18.79
N TYR A 423 9.81 3.67 19.46
CA TYR A 423 9.82 3.57 20.93
C TYR A 423 10.65 4.68 21.56
N SER A 424 11.87 4.88 21.06
CA SER A 424 12.81 5.88 21.58
C SER A 424 12.30 7.30 21.39
N VAL A 425 11.72 7.57 20.22
CA VAL A 425 11.10 8.86 19.89
C VAL A 425 9.89 9.12 20.81
N ALA A 426 9.02 8.13 21.02
CA ALA A 426 7.84 8.25 21.89
C ALA A 426 8.24 8.54 23.35
N GLN A 427 9.23 7.83 23.88
CA GLN A 427 9.74 8.05 25.23
C GLN A 427 10.32 9.45 25.40
N PHE A 428 11.15 9.89 24.45
CA PHE A 428 11.72 11.23 24.48
C PHE A 428 10.65 12.32 24.42
N ARG A 429 9.71 12.24 23.47
CA ARG A 429 8.67 13.25 23.29
C ARG A 429 7.73 13.35 24.49
N THR A 430 7.33 12.21 25.05
CA THR A 430 6.47 12.20 26.25
C THR A 430 7.20 12.75 27.48
N ALA A 431 8.48 12.43 27.66
CA ALA A 431 9.32 13.02 28.71
C ALA A 431 9.47 14.54 28.55
N ALA A 432 9.77 15.02 27.34
CA ALA A 432 9.90 16.44 27.04
C ALA A 432 8.58 17.18 27.31
N ARG A 433 7.43 16.61 26.92
CA ARG A 433 6.10 17.18 27.19
C ARG A 433 5.83 17.30 28.69
N PHE A 434 6.17 16.29 29.48
CA PHE A 434 6.01 16.30 30.94
C PHE A 434 6.89 17.34 31.64
N ARG A 435 8.14 17.49 31.19
CA ARG A 435 9.10 18.48 31.75
C ARG A 435 8.60 19.91 31.58
N ARG A 436 7.90 20.23 30.48
CA ARG A 436 7.27 21.57 30.27
C ARG A 436 6.27 21.93 31.37
N HIS A 437 5.69 20.93 32.04
CA HIS A 437 4.76 21.12 33.16
C HIS A 437 5.41 20.84 34.54
N GLY A 438 6.74 20.72 34.61
CA GLY A 438 7.47 20.47 35.87
C GLY A 438 7.29 19.05 36.41
N VAL A 439 6.98 18.08 35.56
CA VAL A 439 6.82 16.67 35.93
C VAL A 439 7.99 15.85 35.35
N HIS A 440 8.67 15.07 36.18
CA HIS A 440 9.89 14.33 35.80
C HIS A 440 9.62 12.89 35.36
N ARG A 441 8.49 12.30 35.76
CA ARG A 441 8.14 10.91 35.49
C ARG A 441 7.10 10.82 34.35
N PRO A 442 7.50 10.51 33.11
CA PRO A 442 6.57 10.35 31.98
C PRO A 442 5.75 9.03 32.03
N PRO A 443 4.78 8.87 31.11
CA PRO A 443 4.02 7.65 30.90
C PRO A 443 4.86 6.40 30.60
N ARG A 444 4.24 5.22 30.75
CA ARG A 444 4.88 3.93 30.52
C ARG A 444 4.84 3.54 29.04
N VAL A 445 5.84 3.98 28.28
CA VAL A 445 6.13 3.45 26.93
C VAL A 445 7.03 2.23 27.09
N LEU A 446 6.63 1.08 26.57
CA LEU A 446 7.30 -0.22 26.75
C LEU A 446 7.62 -0.85 25.39
N LEU A 447 8.85 -1.33 25.22
CA LEU A 447 9.28 -2.07 24.04
C LEU A 447 8.75 -3.51 24.15
N ALA A 448 7.67 -3.82 23.44
CA ALA A 448 6.99 -5.10 23.53
C ALA A 448 6.12 -5.40 22.29
N ASP A 449 6.05 -6.68 21.92
CA ASP A 449 5.01 -7.16 21.01
C ASP A 449 3.67 -7.28 21.77
N THR A 450 2.69 -6.49 21.33
CA THR A 450 1.31 -6.53 21.80
C THR A 450 0.67 -7.91 21.61
N LEU A 451 0.91 -8.56 20.46
CA LEU A 451 0.29 -9.82 20.08
C LEU A 451 1.01 -11.06 20.66
N ALA A 452 2.19 -10.87 21.27
CA ALA A 452 2.90 -11.94 21.96
C ALA A 452 2.17 -12.42 23.22
N ASP A 453 2.33 -13.72 23.53
CA ASP A 453 1.69 -14.39 24.66
C ASP A 453 1.96 -13.64 25.98
N PRO A 454 0.91 -13.15 26.67
CA PRO A 454 1.07 -12.46 27.94
C PRO A 454 1.54 -13.37 29.10
N TYR A 455 1.46 -14.70 28.95
CA TYR A 455 1.75 -15.70 29.98
C TYR A 455 3.04 -16.51 29.73
N SER A 456 3.81 -16.19 28.69
CA SER A 456 5.04 -16.92 28.36
C SER A 456 6.05 -16.94 29.52
N GLU A 457 6.63 -18.12 29.84
CA GLU A 457 7.69 -18.24 30.85
C GLU A 457 8.95 -17.44 30.47
N GLU A 458 9.60 -16.88 31.48
CA GLU A 458 10.72 -15.94 31.33
C GLU A 458 12.07 -16.65 31.20
N VAL A 459 12.89 -16.25 30.23
CA VAL A 459 14.32 -16.58 30.22
C VAL A 459 15.04 -15.64 31.21
N ARG A 460 15.58 -16.19 32.30
CA ARG A 460 16.42 -15.44 33.24
C ARG A 460 17.86 -15.38 32.72
N LEU A 461 18.25 -14.24 32.14
CA LEU A 461 19.64 -13.93 31.82
C LEU A 461 20.39 -13.32 33.01
N GLY A 462 21.70 -13.10 32.85
CA GLY A 462 22.57 -12.51 33.88
C GLY A 462 22.19 -11.08 34.31
N SER A 463 22.79 -10.60 35.40
CA SER A 463 22.45 -9.31 36.05
C SER A 463 22.58 -8.08 35.14
N VAL A 464 23.39 -8.16 34.08
CA VAL A 464 23.61 -7.08 33.09
C VAL A 464 22.32 -6.75 32.32
N TYR A 465 21.44 -7.73 32.09
CA TYR A 465 20.20 -7.59 31.31
C TYR A 465 18.95 -7.33 32.15
N GLU A 466 19.09 -7.21 33.48
CA GLU A 466 17.95 -7.14 34.42
C GLU A 466 16.96 -6.00 34.09
N ARG A 467 17.44 -4.88 33.54
CA ARG A 467 16.60 -3.74 33.15
C ARG A 467 15.72 -4.05 31.93
N ILE A 468 16.26 -4.73 30.93
CA ILE A 468 15.51 -5.20 29.75
C ILE A 468 14.50 -6.26 30.19
N SER A 469 14.93 -7.23 31.00
CA SER A 469 14.06 -8.24 31.59
C SER A 469 12.95 -7.63 32.46
N ARG A 470 13.20 -6.51 33.15
CA ARG A 470 12.19 -5.79 33.94
C ARG A 470 11.14 -5.12 33.06
N GLU A 471 11.51 -4.51 31.94
CA GLU A 471 10.54 -3.93 31.01
C GLU A 471 9.66 -4.99 30.36
N ARG A 472 10.23 -6.09 29.88
CA ARG A 472 9.45 -7.23 29.35
C ARG A 472 8.48 -7.78 30.39
N ARG A 473 8.92 -7.94 31.64
CA ARG A 473 8.04 -8.33 32.76
C ARG A 473 6.96 -7.31 33.06
N ALA A 474 7.26 -6.02 32.94
CA ALA A 474 6.26 -4.98 33.11
C ALA A 474 5.21 -5.06 31.99
N ALA A 475 5.64 -5.24 30.73
CA ALA A 475 4.75 -5.43 29.60
C ALA A 475 3.87 -6.68 29.76
N ASN A 476 4.45 -7.84 30.03
CA ASN A 476 3.68 -9.08 30.22
C ASN A 476 2.69 -8.99 31.38
N ARG A 477 3.09 -8.45 32.53
CA ARG A 477 2.16 -8.19 33.65
C ARG A 477 1.05 -7.22 33.26
N LEU A 478 1.36 -6.18 32.49
CA LEU A 478 0.36 -5.23 32.03
C LEU A 478 -0.65 -5.89 31.10
N LYS A 479 -0.18 -6.65 30.11
CA LYS A 479 -1.02 -7.44 29.21
C LYS A 479 -1.87 -8.45 29.99
N ALA A 480 -1.28 -9.18 30.92
CA ALA A 480 -1.92 -10.26 31.67
C ALA A 480 -2.94 -9.76 32.71
N THR A 481 -2.59 -8.79 33.57
CA THR A 481 -3.34 -8.52 34.82
C THR A 481 -3.78 -7.08 35.05
N THR A 482 -3.21 -6.08 34.36
CA THR A 482 -3.58 -4.67 34.61
C THR A 482 -4.90 -4.33 33.92
N PRO A 483 -5.97 -3.91 34.63
CA PRO A 483 -7.22 -3.50 34.00
C PRO A 483 -7.03 -2.25 33.13
N VAL A 484 -7.63 -2.25 31.93
CA VAL A 484 -7.57 -1.15 30.97
C VAL A 484 -8.99 -0.73 30.61
N MET A 485 -9.28 0.56 30.68
CA MET A 485 -10.60 1.10 30.33
C MET A 485 -10.64 1.61 28.88
N VAL A 486 -9.53 2.15 28.37
CA VAL A 486 -9.46 2.72 27.01
C VAL A 486 -8.32 2.08 26.24
N ALA A 487 -8.64 1.51 25.07
CA ALA A 487 -7.65 1.24 24.03
C ALA A 487 -7.87 2.21 22.86
N ILE A 488 -6.83 2.99 22.51
CA ILE A 488 -6.90 4.00 21.45
C ILE A 488 -5.60 4.01 20.63
N GLY A 489 -5.69 4.18 19.30
CA GLY A 489 -4.49 4.23 18.47
C GLY A 489 -4.76 4.07 16.97
N ASN A 490 -3.67 3.93 16.21
CA ASN A 490 -3.67 3.58 14.79
C ASN A 490 -2.85 2.28 14.57
N PRO A 491 -3.46 1.10 14.77
CA PRO A 491 -2.76 -0.17 14.64
C PRO A 491 -2.37 -0.48 13.19
N PRO A 492 -1.31 -1.28 12.97
CA PRO A 492 -0.82 -1.58 11.62
C PRO A 492 -1.81 -2.44 10.81
N TYR A 493 -1.86 -2.19 9.50
CA TYR A 493 -2.71 -2.90 8.54
C TYR A 493 -1.89 -3.71 7.53
N ARG A 494 -2.24 -5.00 7.40
CA ARG A 494 -1.69 -5.90 6.38
C ARG A 494 -2.69 -7.02 6.10
N GLU A 495 -3.10 -7.18 4.85
CA GLU A 495 -3.89 -8.33 4.41
C GLU A 495 -3.03 -9.58 4.26
N ARG A 496 -3.66 -10.76 4.35
CA ARG A 496 -2.98 -12.06 4.24
C ARG A 496 -1.85 -12.20 5.27
N ALA A 497 -2.02 -11.63 6.46
CA ALA A 497 -1.06 -11.58 7.56
C ALA A 497 -1.05 -12.88 8.40
N LYS A 498 -1.32 -14.03 7.77
CA LYS A 498 -1.37 -15.31 8.49
C LYS A 498 0.01 -15.60 9.11
N GLY A 499 0.03 -15.95 10.39
CA GLY A 499 1.25 -16.20 11.17
C GLY A 499 1.79 -14.99 11.93
N LEU A 500 1.30 -13.77 11.62
CA LEU A 500 1.72 -12.54 12.33
C LEU A 500 0.83 -12.22 13.55
N GLY A 501 -0.22 -13.01 13.81
CA GLY A 501 -1.17 -12.73 14.90
C GLY A 501 -0.76 -13.25 16.27
N GLY A 502 0.42 -13.87 16.40
CA GLY A 502 0.96 -14.35 17.67
C GLY A 502 -0.04 -15.19 18.48
N TRP A 503 -0.19 -14.85 19.76
CA TRP A 503 -1.13 -15.50 20.69
C TRP A 503 -2.60 -15.31 20.31
N VAL A 504 -2.94 -14.20 19.65
CA VAL A 504 -4.32 -13.94 19.20
C VAL A 504 -4.76 -14.96 18.16
N GLU A 505 -3.87 -15.28 17.21
CA GLU A 505 -4.11 -16.23 16.12
C GLU A 505 -3.89 -17.68 16.51
N SER A 506 -2.92 -17.96 17.40
CA SER A 506 -2.45 -19.32 17.69
C SER A 506 -2.82 -19.84 19.08
N GLY A 507 -3.27 -18.98 20.00
CA GLY A 507 -3.47 -19.32 21.40
C GLY A 507 -2.17 -19.73 22.09
N ASN A 508 -2.27 -20.59 23.11
CA ASN A 508 -1.13 -21.22 23.76
C ASN A 508 -1.29 -22.75 23.71
N PRO A 509 -0.64 -23.44 22.74
CA PRO A 509 -0.74 -24.89 22.60
C PRO A 509 -0.23 -25.66 23.83
N ALA A 510 0.81 -25.16 24.51
CA ALA A 510 1.37 -25.80 25.69
C ALA A 510 0.38 -25.81 26.87
N ALA A 511 -0.39 -24.72 27.01
CA ALA A 511 -1.46 -24.59 28.00
C ALA A 511 -2.82 -25.13 27.52
N LYS A 512 -2.90 -25.73 26.32
CA LYS A 512 -4.16 -26.15 25.65
C LYS A 512 -5.20 -25.03 25.54
N GLN A 513 -4.74 -23.79 25.44
CA GLN A 513 -5.59 -22.61 25.30
C GLN A 513 -5.86 -22.33 23.83
N ALA A 514 -7.13 -22.33 23.43
CA ALA A 514 -7.55 -21.99 22.06
C ALA A 514 -7.24 -20.51 21.72
N ALA A 515 -7.11 -20.22 20.43
CA ALA A 515 -6.89 -18.87 19.92
C ALA A 515 -8.12 -17.99 20.15
N ILE A 516 -7.94 -16.78 20.68
CA ILE A 516 -9.06 -15.86 20.89
C ILE A 516 -9.67 -15.37 19.57
N LEU A 517 -8.93 -15.43 18.46
CA LEU A 517 -9.45 -15.15 17.12
C LEU A 517 -10.56 -16.13 16.69
N ASP A 518 -10.60 -17.34 17.25
CA ASP A 518 -11.61 -18.34 16.89
C ASP A 518 -13.04 -17.85 17.18
N ASP A 519 -13.22 -16.97 18.16
CA ASP A 519 -14.52 -16.35 18.49
C ASP A 519 -15.11 -15.54 17.32
N TRP A 520 -14.25 -15.07 16.41
CA TRP A 520 -14.61 -14.25 15.26
C TRP A 520 -14.69 -15.03 13.96
N LYS A 521 -14.41 -16.34 13.97
CA LYS A 521 -14.56 -17.19 12.78
C LYS A 521 -16.04 -17.55 12.59
N PRO A 522 -16.65 -17.23 11.45
CA PRO A 522 -18.05 -17.57 11.21
C PRO A 522 -18.22 -19.09 11.09
N PRO A 523 -19.32 -19.66 11.63
CA PRO A 523 -19.62 -21.07 11.48
C PRO A 523 -20.04 -21.39 10.02
N ALA A 524 -19.94 -22.67 9.63
CA ALA A 524 -20.11 -23.09 8.24
C ALA A 524 -21.55 -22.88 7.71
N ASP A 525 -22.55 -22.99 8.58
CA ASP A 525 -23.98 -22.79 8.27
C ASP A 525 -24.32 -21.33 7.88
N TRP A 526 -23.43 -20.37 8.18
CA TRP A 526 -23.61 -18.98 7.74
C TRP A 526 -23.39 -18.76 6.25
N GLY A 527 -22.81 -19.73 5.53
CA GLY A 527 -22.60 -19.66 4.07
C GLY A 527 -21.46 -18.76 3.60
N VAL A 528 -20.67 -18.17 4.53
CA VAL A 528 -19.60 -17.21 4.23
C VAL A 528 -18.18 -17.80 4.31
N GLY A 529 -18.08 -19.14 4.33
CA GLY A 529 -16.81 -19.87 4.50
C GLY A 529 -15.72 -19.49 3.48
N ALA A 530 -16.13 -19.14 2.25
CA ALA A 530 -15.22 -18.72 1.19
C ALA A 530 -14.45 -17.42 1.51
N HIS A 531 -14.93 -16.61 2.47
CA HIS A 531 -14.36 -15.30 2.82
C HIS A 531 -13.59 -15.30 4.16
N VAL A 532 -13.53 -16.44 4.86
CA VAL A 532 -12.88 -16.55 6.18
C VAL A 532 -11.39 -16.20 6.13
N PHE A 533 -10.73 -16.38 4.97
CA PHE A 533 -9.34 -16.00 4.80
C PHE A 533 -9.08 -14.49 4.99
N ASN A 534 -10.12 -13.64 4.88
CA ASN A 534 -10.03 -12.21 5.16
C ASN A 534 -9.76 -11.90 6.64
N MET A 535 -10.01 -12.86 7.54
CA MET A 535 -9.66 -12.74 8.98
C MET A 535 -8.15 -12.75 9.23
N SER A 536 -7.35 -13.27 8.29
CA SER A 536 -5.89 -13.19 8.37
C SER A 536 -5.43 -11.79 8.00
N ASN A 537 -5.67 -10.84 8.91
CA ASN A 537 -5.40 -9.43 8.74
C ASN A 537 -4.83 -8.85 10.05
N LEU A 538 -3.69 -8.18 9.97
CA LEU A 538 -2.98 -7.68 11.14
C LEU A 538 -3.85 -6.72 11.99
N LEU A 539 -4.63 -5.86 11.34
CA LEU A 539 -5.56 -4.94 11.99
C LEU A 539 -6.66 -5.67 12.78
N VAL A 540 -7.14 -6.82 12.28
CA VAL A 540 -8.13 -7.66 12.97
C VAL A 540 -7.53 -8.24 14.25
N TYR A 541 -6.25 -8.61 14.23
CA TYR A 541 -5.57 -9.15 15.41
C TYR A 541 -5.45 -8.11 16.52
N PHE A 542 -5.11 -6.86 16.17
CA PHE A 542 -5.08 -5.74 17.12
C PHE A 542 -6.48 -5.42 17.67
N TRP A 543 -7.51 -5.39 16.83
CA TRP A 543 -8.90 -5.24 17.28
C TRP A 543 -9.29 -6.34 18.27
N ARG A 544 -9.00 -7.62 17.96
CA ARG A 544 -9.33 -8.75 18.84
C ARG A 544 -8.58 -8.69 20.15
N TRP A 545 -7.30 -8.32 20.12
CA TRP A 545 -6.48 -8.14 21.31
C TRP A 545 -7.02 -7.01 22.21
N ALA A 546 -7.34 -5.87 21.62
CA ALA A 546 -7.84 -4.71 22.36
C ALA A 546 -9.20 -4.98 22.99
N THR A 547 -10.11 -5.63 22.27
CA THR A 547 -11.41 -6.02 22.84
C THR A 547 -11.26 -7.07 23.93
N TRP A 548 -10.35 -8.03 23.79
CA TRP A 548 -10.02 -8.94 24.89
C TRP A 548 -9.50 -8.16 26.10
N LYS A 549 -8.55 -7.24 25.88
CA LYS A 549 -7.90 -6.51 26.98
C LYS A 549 -8.86 -5.61 27.75
N VAL A 550 -9.71 -4.88 27.04
CA VAL A 550 -10.64 -3.89 27.60
C VAL A 550 -11.94 -4.54 28.08
N LEU A 551 -12.48 -5.51 27.33
CA LEU A 551 -13.81 -6.06 27.57
C LEU A 551 -13.81 -7.40 28.31
N GLU A 552 -12.79 -8.24 28.14
CA GLU A 552 -12.78 -9.59 28.73
C GLU A 552 -11.82 -9.70 29.93
N ASN A 553 -10.67 -9.02 29.87
CA ASN A 553 -9.58 -9.19 30.85
C ASN A 553 -9.64 -8.21 32.04
N SER A 554 -10.64 -7.35 32.11
CA SER A 554 -10.73 -6.24 33.08
C SER A 554 -11.16 -6.64 34.49
N GLY A 555 -11.35 -7.95 34.76
CA GLY A 555 -11.80 -8.48 36.06
C GLY A 555 -10.98 -9.66 36.62
N ASN A 556 -9.87 -10.05 35.98
CA ASN A 556 -9.11 -11.22 36.40
C ASN A 556 -8.10 -10.86 37.50
N ASN A 557 -8.46 -11.08 38.78
CA ASN A 557 -7.61 -10.87 39.96
C ASN A 557 -6.46 -11.90 40.06
N GLY A 558 -5.60 -11.99 39.04
CA GLY A 558 -4.37 -12.79 39.08
C GLY A 558 -4.55 -14.31 39.14
N GLY A 559 -5.71 -14.85 38.73
CA GLY A 559 -5.90 -16.30 38.54
C GLY A 559 -5.47 -16.77 37.15
N ASP A 560 -5.20 -18.07 37.01
CA ASP A 560 -4.91 -18.73 35.74
C ASP A 560 -5.90 -18.30 34.64
N PRO A 561 -5.47 -18.22 33.37
CA PRO A 561 -6.38 -17.89 32.27
C PRO A 561 -7.57 -18.86 32.27
N PRO A 562 -8.81 -18.39 32.07
CA PRO A 562 -9.97 -19.27 32.01
C PRO A 562 -9.72 -20.36 30.96
N ALA A 563 -9.90 -21.62 31.34
CA ALA A 563 -9.61 -22.79 30.53
C ALA A 563 -10.48 -22.82 29.26
N ARG A 564 -9.99 -22.22 28.16
CA ARG A 564 -10.58 -22.36 26.82
C ARG A 564 -10.14 -23.69 26.23
N VAL A 565 -10.96 -24.73 26.41
CA VAL A 565 -10.69 -26.08 25.88
C VAL A 565 -10.79 -26.08 24.36
N ALA A 566 -9.74 -26.54 23.68
CA ALA A 566 -9.72 -26.70 22.23
C ALA A 566 -10.89 -27.58 21.73
N GLY A 567 -11.72 -27.03 20.84
CA GLY A 567 -12.84 -27.74 20.19
C GLY A 567 -14.24 -27.18 20.45
N SER A 568 -14.41 -26.16 21.31
CA SER A 568 -15.71 -25.47 21.43
C SER A 568 -15.87 -24.43 20.32
N ASN A 569 -16.35 -24.84 19.15
CA ASN A 569 -16.92 -23.86 18.21
C ASN A 569 -18.17 -23.27 18.87
N SER A 570 -18.05 -22.11 19.54
CA SER A 570 -19.24 -21.46 20.11
C SER A 570 -20.17 -21.08 18.96
N THR A 571 -21.34 -21.71 18.90
CA THR A 571 -22.39 -21.24 18.00
C THR A 571 -22.80 -19.83 18.41
N VAL A 572 -23.55 -19.13 17.57
CA VAL A 572 -24.10 -17.79 17.91
C VAL A 572 -24.93 -17.85 19.21
N ALA A 573 -25.50 -19.02 19.51
CA ALA A 573 -26.25 -19.29 20.73
C ALA A 573 -25.36 -19.57 21.96
N ASP A 574 -24.12 -20.04 21.76
CA ASP A 574 -23.16 -20.35 22.85
C ASP A 574 -22.32 -19.15 23.28
N ILE A 575 -22.36 -18.04 22.55
CA ILE A 575 -21.90 -16.73 23.05
C ILE A 575 -23.10 -16.06 23.73
N SER A 576 -23.65 -16.73 24.74
CA SER A 576 -24.51 -16.05 25.70
C SER A 576 -23.69 -14.90 26.29
N LYS A 577 -24.26 -13.69 26.44
CA LYS A 577 -23.70 -12.78 27.44
C LYS A 577 -23.59 -13.59 28.72
N PRO A 578 -22.44 -13.64 29.41
CA PRO A 578 -22.42 -14.20 30.75
C PRO A 578 -23.53 -13.47 31.52
N GLY A 579 -24.53 -14.23 31.97
CA GLY A 579 -25.79 -13.67 32.46
C GLY A 579 -25.53 -12.57 33.48
N ALA A 580 -26.30 -11.48 33.38
CA ALA A 580 -26.21 -10.28 34.20
C ALA A 580 -25.99 -10.60 35.70
N SER A 581 -24.73 -10.66 36.11
CA SER A 581 -24.31 -10.72 37.51
C SER A 581 -23.21 -9.69 37.74
N SER A 582 -23.63 -8.44 38.00
CA SER A 582 -22.91 -7.44 38.81
C SER A 582 -21.37 -7.36 38.73
N GLY A 583 -20.76 -7.46 37.54
CA GLY A 583 -19.29 -7.51 37.41
C GLY A 583 -18.67 -7.22 36.04
N GLU A 584 -19.39 -6.63 35.08
CA GLU A 584 -18.81 -6.29 33.76
C GLU A 584 -18.14 -4.91 33.76
N SER A 585 -16.89 -4.83 33.28
CA SER A 585 -16.10 -3.58 33.32
C SER A 585 -16.45 -2.62 32.17
N PRO A 586 -16.81 -1.35 32.41
CA PRO A 586 -17.00 -0.39 31.32
C PRO A 586 -15.69 -0.17 30.55
N GLY A 587 -15.78 0.12 29.24
CA GLY A 587 -14.58 0.37 28.44
C GLY A 587 -14.85 0.81 27.01
N VAL A 588 -13.79 1.29 26.36
CA VAL A 588 -13.80 1.84 24.99
C VAL A 588 -12.62 1.28 24.20
N VAL A 589 -12.88 0.86 22.96
CA VAL A 589 -11.85 0.55 21.96
C VAL A 589 -12.06 1.47 20.76
N CYS A 590 -11.10 2.33 20.46
CA CYS A 590 -11.18 3.32 19.38
C CYS A 590 -9.95 3.29 18.47
N PHE A 591 -10.11 2.82 17.23
CA PHE A 591 -9.01 2.74 16.26
C PHE A 591 -9.32 3.41 14.94
N VAL A 592 -8.25 3.91 14.31
CA VAL A 592 -8.22 4.08 12.85
C VAL A 592 -8.18 2.69 12.21
N THR A 593 -8.99 2.46 11.18
CA THR A 593 -9.19 1.13 10.61
C THR A 593 -9.48 1.22 9.11
N THR A 594 -9.19 0.16 8.36
CA THR A 594 -9.65 0.08 6.97
C THR A 594 -11.13 -0.29 6.91
N ALA A 595 -11.89 0.31 5.99
CA ALA A 595 -13.35 0.18 5.95
C ALA A 595 -13.84 -1.21 5.50
N ALA A 596 -12.96 -2.07 4.97
CA ALA A 596 -13.33 -3.36 4.38
C ALA A 596 -14.10 -4.28 5.35
N TRP A 597 -13.77 -4.28 6.64
CA TRP A 597 -14.45 -5.14 7.62
C TRP A 597 -15.82 -4.62 8.07
N LEU A 598 -16.14 -3.35 7.78
CA LEU A 598 -17.42 -2.74 8.12
C LEU A 598 -18.57 -3.37 7.34
N SER A 599 -18.33 -3.86 6.11
CA SER A 599 -19.35 -4.50 5.27
C SER A 599 -18.99 -5.92 4.83
N GLY A 600 -17.71 -6.26 4.69
CA GLY A 600 -17.27 -7.52 4.07
C GLY A 600 -17.80 -8.80 4.75
N ASP A 601 -18.11 -9.82 3.94
CA ASP A 601 -18.75 -11.06 4.41
C ASP A 601 -17.90 -11.89 5.36
N GLY A 602 -16.58 -11.89 5.15
CA GLY A 602 -15.63 -12.58 6.04
C GLY A 602 -15.64 -12.07 7.48
N PHE A 603 -16.16 -10.87 7.72
CA PHE A 603 -16.15 -10.17 9.01
C PHE A 603 -17.51 -10.18 9.73
N GLN A 604 -18.52 -10.89 9.21
CA GLN A 604 -19.87 -10.90 9.80
C GLN A 604 -19.86 -11.32 11.27
N LYS A 605 -19.01 -12.29 11.66
CA LYS A 605 -18.97 -12.81 13.04
C LYS A 605 -18.23 -11.84 13.99
N MET A 606 -17.18 -11.16 13.53
CA MET A 606 -16.57 -10.04 14.25
C MET A 606 -17.60 -8.92 14.53
N ARG A 607 -18.37 -8.50 13.53
CA ARG A 607 -19.42 -7.47 13.71
C ARG A 607 -20.53 -7.93 14.66
N ALA A 608 -20.98 -9.18 14.52
CA ALA A 608 -21.97 -9.77 15.41
C ALA A 608 -21.47 -9.82 16.86
N TRP A 609 -20.20 -10.19 17.06
CA TRP A 609 -19.58 -10.21 18.38
C TRP A 609 -19.51 -8.81 19.00
N LEU A 610 -19.05 -7.80 18.24
CA LEU A 610 -19.01 -6.42 18.73
C LEU A 610 -20.39 -5.90 19.11
N ARG A 611 -21.42 -6.18 18.31
CA ARG A 611 -22.82 -5.84 18.65
C ARG A 611 -23.29 -6.52 19.93
N GLN A 612 -22.85 -7.75 20.20
CA GLN A 612 -23.23 -8.44 21.43
C GLN A 612 -22.49 -7.85 22.64
N GLN A 613 -21.23 -7.45 22.50
CA GLN A 613 -20.41 -7.04 23.66
C GLN A 613 -20.49 -5.55 24.00
N CYS A 614 -20.88 -4.71 23.06
CA CYS A 614 -20.92 -3.25 23.23
C CYS A 614 -22.36 -2.75 23.42
N SER A 615 -22.52 -1.56 24.01
CA SER A 615 -23.79 -0.83 24.00
C SER A 615 -23.92 0.07 22.77
N GLU A 616 -22.80 0.68 22.34
CA GLU A 616 -22.77 1.59 21.19
C GLU A 616 -21.50 1.39 20.36
N ILE A 617 -21.61 1.61 19.05
CA ILE A 617 -20.48 1.59 18.11
C ILE A 617 -20.61 2.81 17.21
N TRP A 618 -19.60 3.66 17.17
CA TRP A 618 -19.56 4.88 16.37
C TRP A 618 -18.55 4.72 15.24
N VAL A 619 -18.99 4.98 14.01
CA VAL A 619 -18.17 4.84 12.80
C VAL A 619 -18.12 6.18 12.07
N VAL A 620 -16.92 6.70 11.85
CA VAL A 620 -16.69 7.89 11.01
C VAL A 620 -15.91 7.47 9.77
N SER A 621 -16.56 7.48 8.61
CA SER A 621 -15.92 7.26 7.31
C SER A 621 -15.05 8.47 6.96
N LEU A 622 -13.78 8.22 6.63
CA LEU A 622 -12.80 9.26 6.25
C LEU A 622 -12.53 9.31 4.74
N SER A 623 -13.12 8.37 3.99
CA SER A 623 -12.89 8.16 2.55
C SER A 623 -14.21 8.18 1.78
N PRO A 624 -14.97 9.29 1.77
CA PRO A 624 -16.22 9.41 1.04
C PRO A 624 -16.06 9.24 -0.47
N GLU A 625 -14.86 9.48 -1.00
CA GLU A 625 -14.55 9.27 -2.42
C GLU A 625 -14.29 7.79 -2.77
N GLY A 626 -14.35 6.89 -1.78
CA GLY A 626 -14.17 5.46 -1.97
C GLY A 626 -12.71 5.04 -2.19
N PHE A 627 -12.54 3.84 -2.77
CA PHE A 627 -11.24 3.27 -3.05
C PHE A 627 -10.50 4.05 -4.16
N ARG A 628 -9.19 4.28 -3.97
CA ARG A 628 -8.34 5.06 -4.90
C ARG A 628 -8.77 6.51 -5.12
N ALA A 629 -9.19 7.18 -4.06
CA ALA A 629 -9.48 8.61 -4.08
C ALA A 629 -8.28 9.45 -4.57
N PRO A 630 -8.52 10.65 -5.13
CA PRO A 630 -7.44 11.57 -5.52
C PRO A 630 -6.50 11.86 -4.34
N VAL A 631 -5.19 11.84 -4.56
CA VAL A 631 -4.17 12.00 -3.49
C VAL A 631 -4.42 13.22 -2.58
N ALA A 632 -4.84 14.34 -3.17
CA ALA A 632 -5.14 15.58 -2.44
C ALA A 632 -6.38 15.50 -1.50
N SER A 633 -7.17 14.44 -1.59
CA SER A 633 -8.35 14.18 -0.75
C SER A 633 -8.07 13.18 0.38
N LEU A 634 -6.98 12.42 0.29
CA LEU A 634 -6.66 11.37 1.25
C LEU A 634 -6.23 11.95 2.60
N ILE A 635 -6.78 11.42 3.70
CA ILE A 635 -6.29 11.71 5.05
C ILE A 635 -4.84 11.23 5.21
N PHE A 636 -4.54 10.07 4.63
CA PHE A 636 -3.21 9.47 4.55
C PHE A 636 -2.78 9.44 3.07
N GLU A 637 -1.92 10.37 2.64
CA GLU A 637 -1.60 10.59 1.21
C GLU A 637 -1.10 9.36 0.45
N GLU A 638 -0.46 8.42 1.15
CA GLU A 638 0.11 7.19 0.59
C GLU A 638 -0.85 5.99 0.68
N VAL A 639 -2.01 6.12 1.36
CA VAL A 639 -2.97 5.03 1.59
C VAL A 639 -4.18 5.19 0.66
N GLN A 640 -4.27 4.30 -0.33
CA GLN A 640 -5.35 4.29 -1.32
C GLN A 640 -6.58 3.46 -0.89
N HIS A 641 -6.54 2.84 0.30
CA HIS A 641 -7.66 2.11 0.88
C HIS A 641 -8.66 3.05 1.55
N GLU A 642 -9.93 2.66 1.60
CA GLU A 642 -10.92 3.35 2.43
C GLU A 642 -10.56 3.22 3.91
N VAL A 643 -10.57 4.35 4.62
CA VAL A 643 -10.24 4.44 6.06
C VAL A 643 -11.43 4.96 6.84
N ALA A 644 -11.58 4.49 8.08
CA ALA A 644 -12.58 4.95 9.02
C ALA A 644 -12.01 5.02 10.44
N VAL A 645 -12.64 5.81 11.31
CA VAL A 645 -12.49 5.70 12.76
C VAL A 645 -13.65 4.88 13.30
N VAL A 646 -13.37 3.87 14.12
CA VAL A 646 -14.40 3.08 14.80
C VAL A 646 -14.16 3.14 16.30
N CYS A 647 -15.18 3.55 17.05
CA CYS A 647 -15.20 3.63 18.50
C CYS A 647 -16.29 2.71 19.06
N ALA A 648 -15.88 1.58 19.63
CA ALA A 648 -16.77 0.59 20.26
C ALA A 648 -16.82 0.80 21.78
N VAL A 649 -18.03 0.94 22.33
CA VAL A 649 -18.27 1.38 23.70
C VAL A 649 -19.08 0.33 24.45
N ARG A 650 -18.59 -0.10 25.62
CA ARG A 650 -19.37 -0.87 26.60
C ARG A 650 -19.65 0.02 27.81
N SER A 651 -20.90 0.47 27.94
CA SER A 651 -21.36 1.23 29.10
C SER A 651 -21.66 0.31 30.30
N PRO A 652 -21.71 0.83 31.54
CA PRO A 652 -22.14 0.07 32.70
C PRO A 652 -23.57 -0.50 32.61
N GLN A 653 -24.41 0.06 31.73
CA GLN A 653 -25.83 -0.33 31.53
C GLN A 653 -26.03 -1.26 30.33
N THR A 654 -24.95 -1.83 29.76
CA THR A 654 -25.03 -2.73 28.61
C THR A 654 -25.89 -3.96 28.93
N ASP A 655 -26.98 -4.18 28.18
CA ASP A 655 -27.96 -5.26 28.36
C ASP A 655 -27.93 -6.26 27.20
N GLU A 656 -28.85 -7.22 27.11
CA GLU A 656 -28.87 -8.22 26.02
C GLU A 656 -29.15 -7.66 24.61
N THR A 657 -29.48 -6.37 24.48
CA THR A 657 -29.75 -5.77 23.17
C THR A 657 -28.47 -5.62 22.34
N PRO A 658 -28.55 -5.84 21.00
CA PRO A 658 -27.43 -5.54 20.11
C PRO A 658 -27.04 -4.05 20.17
N ALA A 659 -25.74 -3.78 20.17
CA ALA A 659 -25.19 -2.43 20.18
C ALA A 659 -25.81 -1.56 19.09
N THR A 660 -26.16 -0.33 19.44
CA THR A 660 -26.57 0.65 18.44
C THR A 660 -25.34 1.11 17.67
N VAL A 661 -25.39 0.99 16.33
CA VAL A 661 -24.31 1.40 15.44
C VAL A 661 -24.68 2.73 14.78
N TRP A 662 -23.85 3.75 15.00
CA TRP A 662 -23.97 5.08 14.40
C TRP A 662 -22.89 5.28 13.35
N PHE A 663 -23.27 5.85 12.21
CA PHE A 663 -22.37 6.11 11.09
C PHE A 663 -22.45 7.58 10.70
N ARG A 664 -21.29 8.20 10.49
CA ARG A 664 -21.15 9.52 9.87
C ARG A 664 -20.05 9.44 8.83
N GLU A 665 -20.19 10.22 7.78
CA GLU A 665 -19.18 10.33 6.73
C GLU A 665 -18.75 11.78 6.63
N VAL A 666 -17.45 12.01 6.47
CA VAL A 666 -16.93 13.36 6.17
C VAL A 666 -17.31 13.76 4.76
N GLU A 667 -17.46 15.05 4.51
CA GLU A 667 -17.81 15.55 3.19
C GLU A 667 -16.68 15.26 2.17
N PRO A 668 -17.00 14.89 0.91
CA PRO A 668 -16.01 14.68 -0.13
C PRO A 668 -15.29 15.98 -0.46
N GLY A 669 -13.96 15.92 -0.57
CA GLY A 669 -13.17 17.13 -0.82
C GLY A 669 -11.69 17.03 -0.45
N LYS A 670 -11.03 18.19 -0.46
CA LYS A 670 -9.60 18.29 -0.14
C LYS A 670 -9.34 17.95 1.34
N ARG A 671 -8.16 17.38 1.62
CA ARG A 671 -7.75 16.95 2.97
C ARG A 671 -7.98 18.00 4.06
N GLY A 672 -7.62 19.27 3.80
CA GLY A 672 -7.79 20.36 4.76
C GLY A 672 -9.25 20.65 5.13
N ALA A 673 -10.20 20.46 4.21
CA ALA A 673 -11.62 20.62 4.50
C ALA A 673 -12.13 19.49 5.43
N LYS A 674 -11.68 18.26 5.19
CA LYS A 674 -11.99 17.11 6.05
C LYS A 674 -11.43 17.30 7.46
N PHE A 675 -10.22 17.85 7.61
CA PHE A 675 -9.66 18.18 8.92
C PHE A 675 -10.45 19.27 9.64
N ALA A 676 -10.91 20.31 8.93
CA ALA A 676 -11.76 21.33 9.50
C ALA A 676 -13.11 20.76 10.00
N GLU A 677 -13.67 19.79 9.27
CA GLU A 677 -14.87 19.08 9.70
C GLU A 677 -14.59 18.18 10.93
N LEU A 678 -13.53 17.37 10.89
CA LEU A 678 -13.13 16.53 12.03
C LEU A 678 -12.88 17.36 13.30
N ALA A 679 -12.46 18.62 13.18
CA ALA A 679 -12.29 19.51 14.34
C ALA A 679 -13.62 19.84 15.06
N ILE A 680 -14.76 19.75 14.37
CA ILE A 680 -16.08 20.05 14.94
C ILE A 680 -16.90 18.80 15.28
N ILE A 681 -16.68 17.64 14.63
CA ILE A 681 -17.47 16.43 14.90
C ILE A 681 -17.38 16.02 16.39
N GLY A 682 -18.53 15.78 17.02
CA GLY A 682 -18.64 15.21 18.37
C GLY A 682 -19.75 14.17 18.49
N ILE A 683 -19.67 13.31 19.53
CA ILE A 683 -20.71 12.29 19.79
C ILE A 683 -21.94 12.86 20.51
N CYS A 684 -21.79 14.00 21.19
CA CYS A 684 -22.87 14.71 21.91
C CYS A 684 -23.26 16.04 21.23
N GLY A 685 -22.77 16.30 20.02
CA GLY A 685 -22.95 17.55 19.29
C GLY A 685 -21.62 18.09 18.78
N ASP A 686 -21.64 18.82 17.69
CA ASP A 686 -20.47 19.55 17.20
C ASP A 686 -20.24 20.78 18.13
N GLY A 687 -19.18 20.81 18.97
CA GLY A 687 -19.10 21.76 20.12
C GLY A 687 -18.61 23.19 19.79
N LEU A 688 -18.88 24.31 20.52
CA LEU A 688 -19.66 24.72 21.75
C LEU A 688 -19.66 26.30 21.82
N PRO A 689 -20.52 27.05 22.56
CA PRO A 689 -21.48 26.68 23.62
C PRO A 689 -22.95 26.84 23.20
N ALA A 690 -23.85 26.21 23.96
CA ALA A 690 -25.27 26.51 24.07
C ALA A 690 -26.06 26.75 22.75
N ALA A 691 -26.82 25.74 22.38
CA ALA A 691 -27.89 25.79 21.37
C ALA A 691 -27.42 26.00 19.92
N ALA A 692 -27.51 24.93 19.11
CA ALA A 692 -27.85 25.11 17.71
C ALA A 692 -29.12 25.99 17.64
N PRO A 693 -29.13 27.11 16.92
CA PRO A 693 -30.30 27.97 16.84
C PRO A 693 -31.40 27.23 16.07
N GLY A 694 -32.32 26.61 16.81
CA GLY A 694 -33.45 25.85 16.28
C GLY A 694 -33.71 24.49 16.92
N ALA A 695 -32.76 23.91 17.66
CA ALA A 695 -32.99 22.65 18.37
C ALA A 695 -33.87 22.88 19.60
N SER A 696 -34.92 22.07 19.76
CA SER A 696 -35.76 22.15 20.95
C SER A 696 -34.96 21.78 22.21
N GLN A 697 -35.28 22.37 23.36
CA GLN A 697 -34.65 22.00 24.65
C GLN A 697 -34.77 20.50 24.96
N ALA A 698 -35.79 19.82 24.42
CA ALA A 698 -35.99 18.38 24.55
C ALA A 698 -34.98 17.58 23.71
N GLU A 699 -34.69 17.98 22.47
CA GLU A 699 -33.69 17.32 21.62
C GLU A 699 -32.26 17.52 22.17
N ALA A 700 -31.95 18.72 22.66
CA ALA A 700 -30.66 18.98 23.30
C ALA A 700 -30.49 18.16 24.58
N ALA A 701 -31.56 17.96 25.36
CA ALA A 701 -31.55 17.09 26.53
C ALA A 701 -31.47 15.60 26.16
N ALA A 702 -32.16 15.16 25.10
CA ALA A 702 -32.12 13.78 24.61
C ALA A 702 -30.73 13.41 24.06
N VAL A 703 -30.05 14.31 23.34
CA VAL A 703 -28.66 14.10 22.90
C VAL A 703 -27.69 14.10 24.09
N ALA A 704 -27.88 15.00 25.06
CA ALA A 704 -27.08 15.05 26.28
C ALA A 704 -27.26 13.80 27.18
N ASN A 705 -28.47 13.24 27.21
CA ASN A 705 -28.80 12.02 27.95
C ASN A 705 -28.48 10.73 27.17
N GLY A 706 -27.98 10.83 25.93
CA GLY A 706 -27.62 9.69 25.08
C GLY A 706 -28.81 8.95 24.46
N GLU A 707 -30.00 9.54 24.47
CA GLU A 707 -31.21 8.99 23.82
C GLU A 707 -31.18 9.16 22.29
N HIS A 708 -30.46 10.18 21.79
CA HIS A 708 -30.27 10.47 20.37
C HIS A 708 -28.80 10.84 20.05
N ALA A 709 -28.34 10.54 18.84
CA ALA A 709 -27.06 11.05 18.34
C ALA A 709 -27.20 12.49 17.86
N ALA A 710 -26.08 13.21 17.82
CA ALA A 710 -26.01 14.57 17.27
C ALA A 710 -26.44 14.62 15.78
N PRO A 711 -26.78 15.81 15.25
CA PRO A 711 -27.03 15.98 13.81
C PRO A 711 -25.87 15.43 12.96
N GLY A 712 -26.20 14.78 11.84
CA GLY A 712 -25.22 14.18 10.92
C GLY A 712 -24.88 12.70 11.19
N TRP A 713 -25.33 12.12 12.30
CA TRP A 713 -25.20 10.68 12.56
C TRP A 713 -26.41 9.90 12.02
N ILE A 714 -26.14 8.83 11.26
CA ILE A 714 -27.13 7.92 10.69
C ILE A 714 -27.09 6.60 11.46
N ARG A 715 -28.26 6.09 11.85
CA ARG A 715 -28.37 4.79 12.52
C ARG A 715 -28.27 3.65 11.50
N CYS A 716 -27.33 2.72 11.72
CA CYS A 716 -27.18 1.53 10.89
C CYS A 716 -28.16 0.41 11.26
N PRO A 717 -28.37 -0.58 10.38
CA PRO A 717 -29.20 -1.75 10.68
C PRO A 717 -28.80 -2.48 11.97
N GLN A 718 -29.81 -2.93 12.72
CA GLN A 718 -29.64 -3.52 14.06
C GLN A 718 -29.43 -5.04 14.06
N ASN A 719 -29.60 -5.72 12.92
CA ASN A 719 -29.36 -7.16 12.86
C ASN A 719 -27.88 -7.46 13.15
N LEU A 720 -27.62 -8.50 13.95
CA LEU A 720 -26.28 -8.90 14.39
C LEU A 720 -25.26 -8.96 13.24
N ARG A 721 -25.64 -9.50 12.08
CA ARG A 721 -24.73 -9.74 10.95
C ARG A 721 -24.61 -8.56 9.98
N SER A 722 -25.47 -7.55 10.12
CA SER A 722 -25.52 -6.43 9.17
C SER A 722 -24.19 -5.68 9.09
N PRO A 723 -23.92 -5.00 7.97
CA PRO A 723 -22.83 -4.03 7.90
C PRO A 723 -22.91 -2.96 8.99
N PHE A 724 -21.77 -2.34 9.31
CA PHE A 724 -21.66 -1.10 10.07
C PHE A 724 -21.69 0.13 9.12
N LYS A 725 -22.53 0.05 8.09
CA LYS A 725 -22.83 1.13 7.15
C LYS A 725 -24.37 1.32 7.11
N PRO A 726 -24.87 2.52 6.75
CA PRO A 726 -26.30 2.77 6.66
C PRO A 726 -27.00 1.82 5.69
N ALA A 727 -28.30 1.58 5.90
CA ALA A 727 -29.10 0.80 4.97
C ALA A 727 -29.28 1.58 3.66
N SER A 728 -29.19 0.89 2.53
CA SER A 728 -29.69 1.41 1.25
C SER A 728 -31.20 1.61 1.29
N ASP A 729 -31.75 2.34 0.34
CA ASP A 729 -33.19 2.54 0.15
C ASP A 729 -33.97 1.21 0.08
N GLU A 730 -35.19 1.21 0.61
CA GLU A 730 -36.03 0.01 0.65
C GLU A 730 -36.53 -0.42 -0.72
N HIS A 731 -36.87 0.52 -1.61
CA HIS A 731 -37.29 0.21 -2.99
C HIS A 731 -36.14 -0.42 -3.77
N TRP A 732 -34.93 0.11 -3.63
CA TRP A 732 -33.76 -0.49 -4.23
C TRP A 732 -33.53 -1.92 -3.70
N ARG A 733 -33.63 -2.15 -2.39
CA ARG A 733 -33.47 -3.49 -1.79
C ARG A 733 -34.54 -4.48 -2.27
N ALA A 734 -35.75 -4.01 -2.59
CA ALA A 734 -36.83 -4.82 -3.11
C ALA A 734 -36.63 -5.23 -4.57
N CYS A 735 -35.82 -4.51 -5.35
CA CYS A 735 -35.49 -4.88 -6.74
C CYS A 735 -34.63 -6.15 -6.80
N PRO A 736 -34.83 -7.07 -7.76
CA PRO A 736 -33.94 -8.22 -7.94
C PRO A 736 -32.52 -7.78 -8.35
N SER A 737 -31.51 -8.49 -7.85
CA SER A 737 -30.12 -8.29 -8.26
C SER A 737 -29.85 -8.84 -9.66
N ILE A 738 -28.74 -8.42 -10.30
CA ILE A 738 -28.30 -9.04 -11.56
C ILE A 738 -28.09 -10.56 -11.38
N HIS A 739 -27.64 -11.01 -10.21
CA HIS A 739 -27.48 -12.43 -9.90
C HIS A 739 -28.81 -13.18 -9.73
N ASP A 740 -29.87 -12.50 -9.31
CA ASP A 740 -31.21 -13.09 -9.26
C ASP A 740 -31.74 -13.32 -10.69
N LEU A 741 -31.41 -12.44 -11.63
CA LEU A 741 -31.85 -12.55 -13.03
C LEU A 741 -30.95 -13.45 -13.88
N LEU A 742 -29.63 -13.33 -13.72
CA LEU A 742 -28.57 -14.08 -14.43
C LEU A 742 -27.69 -14.84 -13.41
N PRO A 743 -28.08 -16.06 -13.00
CA PRO A 743 -27.48 -16.74 -11.86
C PRO A 743 -26.00 -17.09 -12.03
N TRP A 744 -25.59 -17.48 -13.24
CA TRP A 744 -24.20 -17.80 -13.51
C TRP A 744 -23.44 -16.54 -13.94
N SER A 745 -22.34 -16.26 -13.25
CA SER A 745 -21.36 -15.25 -13.66
C SER A 745 -19.95 -15.82 -13.64
N SER A 746 -19.05 -15.20 -14.38
CA SER A 746 -17.61 -15.49 -14.30
C SER A 746 -16.83 -14.19 -14.26
N PRO A 747 -15.71 -14.11 -13.50
CA PRO A 747 -14.67 -13.15 -13.84
C PRO A 747 -14.24 -13.37 -15.30
N GLY A 748 -13.85 -12.33 -16.01
CA GLY A 748 -13.38 -12.46 -17.39
C GLY A 748 -12.03 -13.19 -17.52
N VAL A 749 -11.56 -13.36 -18.76
CA VAL A 749 -10.25 -13.97 -19.04
C VAL A 749 -9.12 -13.02 -18.65
N LEU A 750 -8.05 -13.55 -18.05
CA LEU A 750 -6.86 -12.78 -17.70
C LEU A 750 -5.59 -13.54 -18.13
N ALA A 751 -4.76 -12.89 -18.94
CA ALA A 751 -3.42 -13.38 -19.26
C ALA A 751 -2.42 -13.10 -18.14
N ASN A 752 -2.59 -11.98 -17.43
CA ASN A 752 -1.67 -11.46 -16.40
C ASN A 752 -0.28 -11.06 -16.94
N ARG A 753 -0.20 -10.90 -18.26
CA ARG A 753 0.94 -10.45 -19.06
C ARG A 753 0.38 -9.77 -20.31
N GLY A 754 1.01 -8.72 -20.80
CA GLY A 754 0.47 -7.89 -21.88
C GLY A 754 0.70 -8.46 -23.28
N TRP A 755 1.80 -9.20 -23.48
CA TRP A 755 2.21 -9.68 -24.79
C TRP A 755 1.21 -10.62 -25.53
N PRO A 756 0.41 -11.49 -24.87
CA PRO A 756 -0.55 -12.38 -25.56
C PRO A 756 -1.77 -11.66 -26.14
N THR A 757 -1.85 -10.34 -25.96
CA THR A 757 -2.90 -9.47 -26.50
C THR A 757 -2.31 -8.33 -27.30
N ALA A 758 -2.96 -7.92 -28.38
CA ALA A 758 -2.60 -6.72 -29.13
C ALA A 758 -3.81 -6.22 -29.96
N GLN A 759 -3.66 -5.01 -30.47
CA GLN A 759 -4.68 -4.32 -31.27
C GLN A 759 -4.85 -4.97 -32.66
N ASP A 760 -3.83 -5.67 -33.14
CA ASP A 760 -3.79 -6.32 -34.44
C ASP A 760 -3.19 -7.75 -34.35
N PRO A 761 -3.61 -8.66 -35.23
CA PRO A 761 -3.17 -10.05 -35.18
C PRO A 761 -1.70 -10.23 -35.58
N GLU A 762 -1.14 -9.37 -36.44
CA GLU A 762 0.24 -9.46 -36.91
C GLU A 762 1.24 -9.25 -35.76
N THR A 763 0.98 -8.28 -34.88
CA THR A 763 1.80 -8.01 -33.70
C THR A 763 1.83 -9.22 -32.76
N ILE A 764 0.69 -9.86 -32.52
CA ILE A 764 0.64 -11.07 -31.68
C ILE A 764 1.38 -12.23 -32.35
N ALA A 765 1.23 -12.38 -33.66
CA ALA A 765 1.92 -13.42 -34.42
C ALA A 765 3.45 -13.26 -34.35
N GLU A 766 3.97 -12.03 -34.49
CA GLU A 766 5.40 -11.77 -34.39
C GLU A 766 5.90 -12.01 -32.96
N ARG A 767 5.18 -11.52 -31.93
CA ARG A 767 5.50 -11.81 -30.52
C ARG A 767 5.58 -13.30 -30.22
N TRP A 768 4.59 -14.07 -30.69
CA TRP A 768 4.57 -15.52 -30.52
C TRP A 768 5.73 -16.19 -31.24
N LYS A 769 6.02 -15.77 -32.48
CA LYS A 769 7.14 -16.29 -33.26
C LYS A 769 8.48 -16.00 -32.57
N THR A 770 8.69 -14.80 -32.04
CA THR A 770 9.88 -14.44 -31.25
C THR A 770 10.02 -15.34 -30.03
N LEU A 771 8.94 -15.53 -29.26
CA LEU A 771 8.95 -16.43 -28.09
C LEU A 771 9.26 -17.88 -28.48
N VAL A 772 8.62 -18.40 -29.52
CA VAL A 772 8.78 -19.79 -29.96
C VAL A 772 10.18 -20.04 -30.53
N ALA A 773 10.74 -19.06 -31.25
CA ALA A 773 12.09 -19.11 -31.82
C ALA A 773 13.20 -19.04 -30.76
N GLU A 774 12.95 -18.45 -29.59
CA GLU A 774 13.93 -18.40 -28.51
C GLU A 774 14.30 -19.81 -28.02
N THR A 775 15.59 -20.12 -28.06
CA THR A 775 16.17 -21.42 -27.69
C THR A 775 16.82 -21.42 -26.31
N ASP A 776 17.27 -20.26 -25.83
CA ASP A 776 17.77 -20.11 -24.46
C ASP A 776 16.58 -20.13 -23.50
N GLU A 777 16.56 -21.13 -22.62
CA GLU A 777 15.46 -21.35 -21.67
C GLU A 777 15.33 -20.20 -20.67
N ALA A 778 16.44 -19.65 -20.16
CA ALA A 778 16.41 -18.55 -19.20
C ALA A 778 15.85 -17.28 -19.84
N ARG A 779 16.31 -16.97 -21.06
CA ARG A 779 15.76 -15.85 -21.85
C ARG A 779 14.29 -16.06 -22.19
N LYS A 780 13.90 -17.29 -22.53
CA LYS A 780 12.50 -17.63 -22.84
C LYS A 780 11.58 -17.45 -21.63
N GLN A 781 12.03 -17.78 -20.42
CA GLN A 781 11.27 -17.55 -19.18
C GLN A 781 11.02 -16.05 -18.94
N VAL A 782 12.04 -15.21 -19.17
CA VAL A 782 11.93 -13.75 -19.08
C VAL A 782 10.97 -13.20 -20.13
N LEU A 783 11.15 -13.58 -21.41
CA LEU A 783 10.25 -13.18 -22.52
C LEU A 783 8.80 -13.61 -22.27
N PHE A 784 8.60 -14.82 -21.74
CA PHE A 784 7.28 -15.34 -21.42
C PHE A 784 6.58 -14.57 -20.29
N LYS A 785 7.35 -13.95 -19.39
CA LYS A 785 6.88 -13.41 -18.10
C LYS A 785 6.20 -14.49 -17.28
N GLU A 786 7.00 -15.44 -16.78
CA GLU A 786 6.50 -16.52 -15.93
C GLU A 786 5.81 -15.98 -14.68
N THR A 787 4.72 -16.64 -14.33
CA THR A 787 4.03 -16.44 -13.06
C THR A 787 3.97 -17.77 -12.33
N ARG A 788 3.62 -17.73 -11.05
CA ARG A 788 3.34 -18.95 -10.26
C ARG A 788 2.38 -19.90 -10.99
N ASP A 789 1.40 -19.37 -11.71
CA ASP A 789 0.34 -20.14 -12.37
C ASP A 789 0.69 -20.57 -13.79
N ARG A 790 1.55 -19.83 -14.51
CA ARG A 790 1.94 -20.16 -15.89
C ARG A 790 3.45 -20.07 -16.07
N THR A 791 4.02 -21.21 -16.45
CA THR A 791 5.44 -21.39 -16.75
C THR A 791 5.60 -22.02 -18.12
N ILE A 792 6.77 -21.87 -18.75
CA ILE A 792 7.07 -22.43 -20.07
C ILE A 792 7.07 -23.96 -20.08
N HIS A 793 7.14 -24.59 -18.90
CA HIS A 793 7.11 -26.05 -18.71
C HIS A 793 5.72 -26.59 -18.41
N ARG A 794 4.74 -25.73 -18.12
CA ARG A 794 3.40 -26.14 -17.73
C ARG A 794 2.70 -26.83 -18.91
N LYS A 795 2.05 -27.97 -18.62
CA LYS A 795 1.26 -28.76 -19.56
C LYS A 795 -0.18 -28.86 -19.10
N PHE A 796 -1.10 -29.09 -20.04
CA PHE A 796 -2.51 -29.34 -19.76
C PHE A 796 -3.00 -30.56 -20.55
N ASN A 797 -3.98 -31.25 -19.99
CA ASN A 797 -4.58 -32.45 -20.59
C ASN A 797 -5.71 -32.14 -21.59
N ALA A 798 -6.09 -30.86 -21.73
CA ALA A 798 -7.14 -30.42 -22.62
C ALA A 798 -6.87 -28.99 -23.10
N ASN A 799 -7.29 -28.72 -24.33
CA ASN A 799 -7.28 -27.39 -24.92
C ASN A 799 -8.38 -26.51 -24.32
N LEU A 800 -8.35 -25.23 -24.68
CA LEU A 800 -9.54 -24.39 -24.57
C LEU A 800 -10.64 -24.95 -25.50
N PRO A 801 -11.90 -25.00 -25.04
CA PRO A 801 -13.03 -25.41 -25.87
C PRO A 801 -13.07 -24.63 -27.20
N GLY A 802 -13.22 -25.36 -28.30
CA GLY A 802 -13.32 -24.77 -29.65
C GLY A 802 -12.04 -24.12 -30.19
N CYS A 803 -10.87 -24.38 -29.58
CA CYS A 803 -9.59 -23.78 -29.99
C CYS A 803 -8.57 -24.86 -30.39
N PRO A 804 -8.07 -24.87 -31.64
CA PRO A 804 -7.10 -25.87 -32.10
C PRO A 804 -5.66 -25.52 -31.68
N TYR A 805 -5.05 -26.31 -30.79
CA TYR A 805 -3.60 -26.30 -30.49
C TYR A 805 -3.23 -27.59 -29.74
N ASP A 806 -1.96 -27.82 -29.35
CA ASP A 806 -1.59 -28.95 -28.48
C ASP A 806 -1.20 -28.46 -27.10
N ALA A 807 -2.14 -28.53 -26.14
CA ALA A 807 -1.89 -28.12 -24.76
C ALA A 807 -0.97 -29.08 -23.97
N SER A 808 -0.71 -30.29 -24.50
CA SER A 808 0.15 -31.29 -23.86
C SER A 808 1.64 -31.01 -24.11
N THR A 809 1.94 -30.31 -25.22
CA THR A 809 3.28 -29.78 -25.49
C THR A 809 3.49 -28.49 -24.68
N PRO A 810 4.52 -28.41 -23.82
CA PRO A 810 4.83 -27.21 -23.06
C PRO A 810 5.43 -26.14 -23.99
N ILE A 811 5.34 -24.86 -23.62
CA ILE A 811 5.84 -23.73 -24.42
C ILE A 811 7.35 -23.82 -24.69
N SER A 812 8.14 -24.38 -23.77
CA SER A 812 9.57 -24.65 -23.98
C SER A 812 9.85 -25.54 -25.20
N ARG A 813 8.90 -26.43 -25.54
CA ARG A 813 8.98 -27.36 -26.67
C ARG A 813 8.08 -26.98 -27.84
N GLU A 814 7.35 -25.87 -27.75
CA GLU A 814 6.52 -25.38 -28.85
C GLU A 814 7.42 -25.00 -30.03
N ARG A 815 6.97 -25.33 -31.24
CA ARG A 815 7.69 -25.07 -32.50
C ARG A 815 6.78 -24.51 -33.59
N ASN A 816 5.47 -24.53 -33.39
CA ASN A 816 4.53 -23.93 -34.32
C ASN A 816 4.60 -22.40 -34.19
N PRO A 817 5.05 -21.66 -35.23
CA PRO A 817 5.15 -20.20 -35.17
C PRO A 817 3.81 -19.50 -35.34
N ARG A 818 2.70 -20.24 -35.54
CA ARG A 818 1.36 -19.69 -35.76
C ARG A 818 0.47 -19.97 -34.55
N PRO A 819 0.17 -18.96 -33.72
CA PRO A 819 -0.76 -19.11 -32.62
C PRO A 819 -2.21 -19.16 -33.11
N THR A 820 -3.09 -19.78 -32.33
CA THR A 820 -4.54 -19.67 -32.53
C THR A 820 -5.02 -18.36 -31.93
N LEU A 821 -5.66 -17.51 -32.74
CA LEU A 821 -6.10 -16.18 -32.33
C LEU A 821 -7.63 -16.12 -32.20
N ALA A 822 -8.13 -15.28 -31.29
CA ALA A 822 -9.53 -14.96 -31.17
C ALA A 822 -9.73 -13.44 -30.99
N ARG A 823 -10.85 -12.92 -31.50
CA ARG A 823 -11.31 -11.57 -31.15
C ARG A 823 -11.73 -11.53 -29.68
N PHE A 824 -11.35 -10.45 -29.01
CA PHE A 824 -11.41 -10.32 -27.56
C PHE A 824 -11.92 -8.94 -27.15
N ALA A 825 -12.80 -8.89 -26.17
CA ALA A 825 -13.27 -7.63 -25.60
C ALA A 825 -12.28 -7.21 -24.49
N TRP A 826 -11.37 -6.29 -24.83
CA TRP A 826 -10.30 -5.86 -23.92
C TRP A 826 -10.82 -4.87 -22.89
N ARG A 827 -11.47 -3.80 -23.36
CA ARG A 827 -12.26 -2.83 -22.58
C ARG A 827 -13.62 -2.66 -23.26
N SER A 828 -14.58 -2.04 -22.58
CA SER A 828 -15.84 -1.64 -23.20
C SER A 828 -15.55 -0.88 -24.50
N PHE A 829 -16.12 -1.36 -25.60
CA PHE A 829 -15.92 -0.88 -26.97
C PHE A 829 -14.51 -1.06 -27.59
N ASP A 830 -13.50 -1.53 -26.85
CA ASP A 830 -12.16 -1.83 -27.40
C ASP A 830 -12.03 -3.32 -27.75
N ARG A 831 -12.06 -3.60 -29.05
CA ARG A 831 -12.02 -4.95 -29.61
C ARG A 831 -10.61 -5.28 -30.06
N GLN A 832 -9.90 -6.11 -29.29
CA GLN A 832 -8.53 -6.51 -29.57
C GLN A 832 -8.47 -7.99 -30.00
N TRP A 833 -7.24 -8.51 -30.08
CA TRP A 833 -6.95 -9.91 -30.33
C TRP A 833 -6.25 -10.54 -29.13
N ILE A 834 -6.47 -11.84 -28.94
CA ILE A 834 -5.81 -12.64 -27.90
C ILE A 834 -5.35 -13.97 -28.47
N ILE A 835 -4.25 -14.50 -27.92
CA ILE A 835 -3.86 -15.90 -28.13
C ILE A 835 -4.85 -16.80 -27.37
N ALA A 836 -5.63 -17.57 -28.12
CA ALA A 836 -6.60 -18.53 -27.60
C ALA A 836 -5.90 -19.85 -27.20
N ASP A 837 -4.97 -19.74 -26.26
CA ASP A 837 -4.18 -20.86 -25.73
C ASP A 837 -4.11 -20.80 -24.20
N ARG A 838 -4.61 -21.84 -23.54
CA ARG A 838 -4.60 -21.96 -22.07
C ARG A 838 -3.20 -21.84 -21.46
N ARG A 839 -2.15 -22.22 -22.20
CA ARG A 839 -0.76 -22.20 -21.75
C ARG A 839 -0.25 -20.78 -21.48
N VAL A 840 -0.84 -19.77 -22.11
CA VAL A 840 -0.43 -18.35 -21.93
C VAL A 840 -1.41 -17.51 -21.10
N LEU A 841 -2.49 -18.11 -20.61
CA LEU A 841 -3.56 -17.42 -19.88
C LEU A 841 -3.62 -17.86 -18.42
N ASP A 842 -3.25 -17.01 -17.46
CA ASP A 842 -3.30 -17.30 -16.01
C ASP A 842 -4.71 -17.67 -15.55
N VAL A 843 -5.72 -16.94 -16.03
CA VAL A 843 -7.13 -17.18 -15.73
C VAL A 843 -7.91 -17.41 -17.05
N PRO A 844 -7.92 -18.66 -17.55
CA PRO A 844 -8.41 -18.96 -18.90
C PRO A 844 -9.94 -19.06 -18.99
N ARG A 845 -10.65 -19.26 -17.88
CA ARG A 845 -12.13 -19.42 -17.80
C ARG A 845 -12.74 -20.32 -18.90
N PRO A 846 -12.39 -21.61 -18.99
CA PRO A 846 -12.89 -22.52 -20.03
C PRO A 846 -14.42 -22.55 -20.23
N PRO A 847 -15.27 -22.41 -19.19
CA PRO A 847 -16.71 -22.32 -19.38
C PRO A 847 -17.16 -21.17 -20.29
N LEU A 848 -16.51 -20.01 -20.24
CA LEU A 848 -16.82 -18.89 -21.16
C LEU A 848 -16.44 -19.23 -22.60
N TRP A 849 -15.35 -19.97 -22.81
CA TRP A 849 -14.97 -20.46 -24.15
C TRP A 849 -15.95 -21.50 -24.69
N ALA A 850 -16.43 -22.40 -23.84
CA ALA A 850 -17.42 -23.41 -24.20
C ALA A 850 -18.78 -22.81 -24.57
N ALA A 851 -19.15 -21.71 -23.92
CA ALA A 851 -20.40 -20.99 -24.17
C ALA A 851 -20.33 -20.00 -25.35
N ARG A 852 -19.21 -19.90 -26.09
CA ARG A 852 -19.14 -19.02 -27.26
C ARG A 852 -20.14 -19.45 -28.33
N SER A 853 -20.89 -18.49 -28.84
CA SER A 853 -21.90 -18.69 -29.88
C SER A 853 -22.05 -17.43 -30.71
N ASP A 854 -22.50 -17.56 -31.96
CA ASP A 854 -22.87 -16.43 -32.81
C ASP A 854 -24.12 -15.70 -32.29
N ARG A 855 -24.82 -16.27 -31.30
CA ARG A 855 -25.91 -15.61 -30.56
C ARG A 855 -25.51 -15.13 -29.16
N GLN A 856 -24.25 -15.31 -28.76
CA GLN A 856 -23.80 -14.95 -27.42
C GLN A 856 -23.79 -13.44 -27.20
N ILE A 857 -24.20 -13.04 -25.99
CA ILE A 857 -24.13 -11.68 -25.47
C ILE A 857 -23.68 -11.79 -24.01
N HIS A 858 -22.63 -11.06 -23.65
CA HIS A 858 -22.15 -10.95 -22.28
C HIS A 858 -22.53 -9.57 -21.75
N LEU A 859 -23.24 -9.52 -20.64
CA LEU A 859 -23.33 -8.33 -19.80
C LEU A 859 -22.07 -8.28 -18.93
N THR A 860 -21.44 -7.12 -18.84
CA THR A 860 -20.33 -6.89 -17.91
C THR A 860 -20.57 -5.68 -17.02
N CYS A 861 -20.27 -5.82 -15.74
CA CYS A 861 -20.44 -4.79 -14.72
C CYS A 861 -19.54 -5.06 -13.51
N ILE A 862 -19.46 -4.10 -12.59
CA ILE A 862 -18.90 -4.30 -11.26
C ILE A 862 -20.00 -4.78 -10.29
N GLN A 863 -19.63 -5.53 -9.25
CA GLN A 863 -20.58 -6.08 -8.26
C GLN A 863 -20.13 -5.85 -6.82
N ASP A 864 -18.83 -5.62 -6.62
CA ASP A 864 -18.17 -5.42 -5.35
C ASP A 864 -17.83 -3.94 -5.07
N ASP A 865 -18.20 -3.05 -5.99
CA ASP A 865 -17.98 -1.60 -5.92
C ASP A 865 -19.10 -0.86 -6.68
N HIS A 866 -19.06 0.47 -6.68
CA HIS A 866 -20.04 1.34 -7.32
C HIS A 866 -19.59 1.78 -8.71
N PRO A 867 -20.50 1.85 -9.71
CA PRO A 867 -20.21 2.55 -10.95
C PRO A 867 -20.12 4.06 -10.71
N GLU A 868 -19.14 4.73 -11.30
CA GLU A 868 -18.93 6.18 -11.13
C GLU A 868 -19.82 7.02 -12.09
N ASN A 869 -19.46 7.05 -13.38
CA ASN A 869 -20.18 7.78 -14.44
C ASN A 869 -20.56 6.87 -15.61
N GLY A 870 -21.52 7.31 -16.44
CA GLY A 870 -21.93 6.58 -17.63
C GLY A 870 -22.76 5.32 -17.31
N PRO A 871 -22.81 4.32 -18.20
CA PRO A 871 -23.66 3.15 -18.01
C PRO A 871 -23.13 2.21 -16.92
N ALA A 872 -24.00 1.73 -16.02
CA ALA A 872 -23.63 0.79 -14.95
C ALA A 872 -23.33 -0.63 -15.46
N VAL A 873 -23.85 -0.97 -16.65
CA VAL A 873 -23.60 -2.23 -17.34
C VAL A 873 -23.25 -1.98 -18.80
N THR A 874 -22.39 -2.82 -19.37
CA THR A 874 -22.04 -2.79 -20.80
C THR A 874 -22.17 -4.17 -21.40
N PHE A 875 -22.32 -4.24 -22.72
CA PHE A 875 -22.54 -5.50 -23.44
C PHE A 875 -21.46 -5.77 -24.47
N THR A 876 -21.14 -7.05 -24.67
CA THR A 876 -20.25 -7.48 -25.75
C THR A 876 -20.63 -8.88 -26.23
N ASN A 877 -20.55 -9.11 -27.53
CA ASN A 877 -20.71 -10.44 -28.12
C ASN A 877 -19.39 -11.24 -28.14
N LEU A 878 -18.27 -10.57 -27.89
CA LEU A 878 -16.94 -11.17 -27.82
C LEU A 878 -16.66 -11.73 -26.42
N LEU A 879 -15.59 -12.50 -26.30
CA LEU A 879 -15.14 -13.01 -25.01
C LEU A 879 -14.59 -11.86 -24.15
N PRO A 880 -15.12 -11.61 -22.94
CA PRO A 880 -14.70 -10.47 -22.13
C PRO A 880 -13.44 -10.77 -21.31
N GLY A 881 -12.54 -9.80 -21.27
CA GLY A 881 -11.45 -9.79 -20.30
C GLY A 881 -11.91 -9.46 -18.89
N LEU A 882 -11.12 -9.83 -17.88
CA LEU A 882 -11.40 -9.54 -16.48
C LEU A 882 -11.69 -8.05 -16.23
N HIS A 883 -10.98 -7.19 -16.97
CA HIS A 883 -11.04 -5.75 -16.85
C HIS A 883 -11.91 -5.10 -17.95
N HIS A 884 -12.78 -5.87 -18.61
CA HIS A 884 -13.56 -5.39 -19.75
C HIS A 884 -14.38 -4.14 -19.40
N TYR A 885 -15.17 -4.17 -18.32
CA TYR A 885 -16.16 -3.13 -18.03
C TYR A 885 -15.57 -1.70 -18.00
N HIS A 886 -14.55 -1.44 -17.18
CA HIS A 886 -13.95 -0.10 -17.08
C HIS A 886 -12.43 -0.11 -16.84
N GLY A 887 -11.78 -1.28 -16.90
CA GLY A 887 -10.33 -1.39 -16.72
C GLY A 887 -9.83 -1.77 -15.32
N ARG A 888 -10.67 -1.80 -14.28
CA ARG A 888 -10.25 -2.14 -12.90
C ARG A 888 -10.86 -3.42 -12.34
N GLY A 889 -11.58 -4.19 -13.17
CA GLY A 889 -12.16 -5.48 -12.79
C GLY A 889 -13.59 -5.63 -13.30
N GLY A 890 -14.37 -6.49 -12.65
CA GLY A 890 -15.77 -6.74 -12.96
C GLY A 890 -16.10 -8.22 -13.18
N ARG A 891 -17.38 -8.48 -13.45
CA ARG A 891 -17.92 -9.81 -13.76
C ARG A 891 -18.61 -9.80 -15.11
N ALA A 892 -18.55 -10.95 -15.78
CA ALA A 892 -19.27 -11.23 -17.00
C ALA A 892 -20.43 -12.18 -16.72
N PHE A 893 -21.60 -11.83 -17.23
CA PHE A 893 -22.85 -12.57 -17.19
C PHE A 893 -23.21 -12.96 -18.63
N PRO A 894 -22.84 -14.17 -19.09
CA PRO A 894 -23.20 -14.65 -20.42
C PRO A 894 -24.70 -14.92 -20.48
N LEU A 895 -25.35 -14.60 -21.60
CA LEU A 895 -26.77 -14.89 -21.84
C LEU A 895 -27.01 -16.38 -22.05
N TRP A 896 -26.11 -17.05 -22.77
CA TRP A 896 -26.25 -18.48 -23.08
C TRP A 896 -25.21 -19.32 -22.34
N ARG A 897 -25.61 -20.50 -21.90
CA ARG A 897 -24.74 -21.45 -21.15
C ARG A 897 -23.98 -22.41 -22.06
N ASP A 898 -24.34 -22.47 -23.34
CA ASP A 898 -23.79 -23.39 -24.33
C ASP A 898 -23.58 -22.72 -25.69
N SER A 899 -22.77 -23.34 -26.54
CA SER A 899 -22.43 -22.82 -27.86
C SER A 899 -23.58 -22.84 -28.88
N THR A 900 -24.60 -23.68 -28.65
CA THR A 900 -25.80 -23.76 -29.51
C THR A 900 -26.84 -22.68 -29.18
N ALA A 901 -26.64 -21.93 -28.09
CA ALA A 901 -27.59 -20.95 -27.57
C ALA A 901 -28.98 -21.56 -27.30
N ALA A 902 -29.00 -22.76 -26.72
CA ALA A 902 -30.22 -23.47 -26.37
C ALA A 902 -30.62 -23.26 -24.91
N THR A 903 -29.63 -23.14 -24.02
CA THR A 903 -29.85 -23.03 -22.57
C THR A 903 -29.53 -21.61 -22.10
N PRO A 904 -30.53 -20.79 -21.77
CA PRO A 904 -30.28 -19.44 -21.28
C PRO A 904 -29.76 -19.46 -19.84
N ASN A 905 -28.97 -18.44 -19.50
CA ASN A 905 -28.52 -18.17 -18.15
C ASN A 905 -29.50 -17.21 -17.47
N LEU A 906 -30.70 -17.71 -17.21
CA LEU A 906 -31.73 -16.98 -16.49
C LEU A 906 -32.20 -17.79 -15.28
N ALA A 907 -32.80 -17.13 -14.29
CA ALA A 907 -33.48 -17.83 -13.21
C ALA A 907 -34.51 -18.82 -13.79
N PRO A 908 -34.49 -20.11 -13.37
CA PRO A 908 -35.48 -21.08 -13.82
C PRO A 908 -36.90 -20.59 -13.54
N GLY A 909 -37.81 -20.72 -14.52
CA GLY A 909 -39.20 -20.27 -14.43
C GLY A 909 -39.45 -18.78 -14.70
N LEU A 910 -38.40 -17.95 -14.76
CA LEU A 910 -38.55 -16.49 -14.96
C LEU A 910 -39.25 -16.14 -16.29
N LEU A 911 -38.87 -16.80 -17.39
CA LEU A 911 -39.46 -16.53 -18.70
C LEU A 911 -40.96 -16.83 -18.73
N ASP A 912 -41.37 -17.97 -18.17
CA ASP A 912 -42.78 -18.38 -18.11
C ASP A 912 -43.60 -17.43 -17.23
N HIS A 913 -43.02 -16.99 -16.10
CA HIS A 913 -43.65 -16.03 -15.21
C HIS A 913 -43.89 -14.68 -15.90
N LEU A 914 -42.87 -14.11 -16.55
CA LEU A 914 -42.99 -12.85 -17.27
C LEU A 914 -43.92 -12.96 -18.48
N ALA A 915 -43.89 -14.09 -19.20
CA ALA A 915 -44.78 -14.33 -20.34
C ALA A 915 -46.26 -14.39 -19.90
N SER A 916 -46.52 -15.04 -18.76
CA SER A 916 -47.85 -15.07 -18.13
C SER A 916 -48.29 -13.67 -17.69
N LEU A 917 -47.42 -12.95 -16.99
CA LEU A 917 -47.71 -11.61 -16.46
C LEU A 917 -48.07 -10.61 -17.57
N PHE A 918 -47.29 -10.59 -18.66
CA PHE A 918 -47.49 -9.64 -19.76
C PHE A 918 -48.41 -10.16 -20.86
N SER A 919 -48.93 -11.38 -20.75
CA SER A 919 -49.75 -12.04 -21.79
C SER A 919 -49.09 -11.97 -23.17
N SER A 920 -47.77 -12.15 -23.22
CA SER A 920 -46.96 -12.02 -24.43
C SER A 920 -45.77 -12.97 -24.40
N THR A 921 -45.18 -13.28 -25.56
CA THR A 921 -43.98 -14.11 -25.62
C THR A 921 -42.77 -13.32 -25.10
N VAL A 922 -42.08 -13.84 -24.10
CA VAL A 922 -40.85 -13.25 -23.55
C VAL A 922 -39.67 -14.17 -23.86
N THR A 923 -38.65 -13.67 -24.54
CA THR A 923 -37.43 -14.43 -24.83
C THR A 923 -36.30 -14.10 -23.85
N ALA A 924 -35.22 -14.90 -23.87
CA ALA A 924 -34.04 -14.60 -23.06
C ALA A 924 -33.37 -13.28 -23.48
N GLU A 925 -33.34 -12.99 -24.77
CA GLU A 925 -32.89 -11.69 -25.29
C GLU A 925 -33.77 -10.53 -24.81
N ASP A 926 -35.08 -10.73 -24.60
CA ASP A 926 -35.96 -9.67 -24.08
C ASP A 926 -35.61 -9.30 -22.64
N VAL A 927 -35.34 -10.28 -21.79
CA VAL A 927 -34.90 -10.03 -20.41
C VAL A 927 -33.58 -9.26 -20.41
N LEU A 928 -32.61 -9.67 -21.24
CA LEU A 928 -31.33 -8.97 -21.32
C LEU A 928 -31.47 -7.56 -21.90
N ALA A 929 -32.32 -7.39 -22.92
CA ALA A 929 -32.64 -6.09 -23.49
C ALA A 929 -33.32 -5.19 -22.43
N TYR A 930 -34.26 -5.72 -21.64
CA TYR A 930 -34.85 -4.95 -20.54
C TYR A 930 -33.77 -4.43 -19.58
N VAL A 931 -32.84 -5.29 -19.15
CA VAL A 931 -31.70 -4.90 -18.31
C VAL A 931 -30.84 -3.82 -19.00
N ALA A 932 -30.61 -3.93 -20.31
CA ALA A 932 -29.89 -2.90 -21.07
C ALA A 932 -30.64 -1.57 -21.09
N GLY A 933 -31.96 -1.59 -21.30
CA GLY A 933 -32.81 -0.39 -21.30
C GLY A 933 -32.77 0.35 -19.96
N VAL A 934 -32.79 -0.40 -18.85
CA VAL A 934 -32.81 0.15 -17.48
C VAL A 934 -31.43 0.55 -16.96
N CYS A 935 -30.39 -0.27 -17.17
CA CYS A 935 -29.12 -0.12 -16.44
C CYS A 935 -27.97 0.50 -17.26
N ALA A 936 -28.07 0.55 -18.60
CA ALA A 936 -26.96 0.90 -19.47
C ALA A 936 -26.96 2.38 -19.89
N HIS A 937 -27.13 3.30 -18.93
CA HIS A 937 -27.10 4.75 -19.16
C HIS A 937 -26.78 5.51 -17.85
N PRO A 938 -26.32 6.78 -17.92
CA PRO A 938 -25.87 7.53 -16.75
C PRO A 938 -26.94 7.81 -15.69
N ALA A 939 -28.22 7.96 -16.08
CA ALA A 939 -29.28 8.23 -15.09
C ALA A 939 -29.52 7.05 -14.13
N TYR A 940 -29.33 5.80 -14.56
CA TYR A 940 -29.36 4.66 -13.65
C TYR A 940 -28.20 4.67 -12.66
N THR A 941 -26.98 4.98 -13.13
CA THR A 941 -25.80 5.10 -12.28
C THR A 941 -25.97 6.17 -11.21
N ALA A 942 -26.50 7.33 -11.60
CA ALA A 942 -26.83 8.41 -10.66
C ALA A 942 -27.87 7.96 -9.62
N TRP A 943 -28.98 7.36 -10.07
CA TRP A 943 -30.01 6.80 -9.18
C TRP A 943 -29.42 5.76 -8.21
N PHE A 944 -28.63 4.80 -8.71
CA PHE A 944 -28.01 3.76 -7.89
C PHE A 944 -27.11 4.34 -6.79
N ASN A 945 -26.27 5.33 -7.14
CA ASN A 945 -25.38 5.98 -6.19
C ASN A 945 -26.14 6.82 -5.16
N GLU A 946 -27.31 7.35 -5.50
CA GLU A 946 -28.20 8.05 -4.57
C GLU A 946 -28.91 7.08 -3.60
N VAL A 947 -29.47 5.99 -4.10
CA VAL A 947 -30.31 5.08 -3.29
C VAL A 947 -29.51 4.01 -2.56
N SER A 948 -28.27 3.75 -2.96
CA SER A 948 -27.41 2.74 -2.35
C SER A 948 -25.96 3.19 -2.20
N PRO A 949 -25.66 4.37 -1.61
CA PRO A 949 -24.32 4.96 -1.59
C PRO A 949 -23.26 4.11 -0.87
N HIS A 950 -23.70 3.16 -0.03
CA HIS A 950 -22.81 2.40 0.85
C HIS A 950 -22.85 0.88 0.63
N THR A 951 -23.77 0.39 -0.23
CA THR A 951 -23.93 -1.03 -0.53
C THR A 951 -23.75 -1.27 -2.02
N PRO A 952 -22.65 -1.94 -2.45
CA PRO A 952 -22.46 -2.30 -3.84
C PRO A 952 -23.39 -3.46 -4.25
N GLY A 953 -23.47 -3.70 -5.56
CA GLY A 953 -24.23 -4.81 -6.15
C GLY A 953 -25.49 -4.34 -6.87
N LEU A 954 -25.42 -4.27 -8.20
CA LEU A 954 -26.49 -3.72 -9.03
C LEU A 954 -27.80 -4.51 -8.92
N ARG A 955 -28.91 -3.78 -8.82
CA ARG A 955 -30.29 -4.29 -8.79
C ARG A 955 -31.12 -3.65 -9.89
N VAL A 956 -32.03 -4.41 -10.48
CA VAL A 956 -32.78 -4.00 -11.66
C VAL A 956 -34.23 -3.73 -11.27
N PRO A 957 -34.71 -2.47 -11.32
CA PRO A 957 -36.14 -2.17 -11.25
C PRO A 957 -36.91 -2.88 -12.37
N LEU A 958 -37.63 -3.95 -12.02
CA LEU A 958 -38.47 -4.69 -12.96
C LEU A 958 -39.89 -4.11 -12.91
N THR A 959 -40.38 -3.57 -14.02
CA THR A 959 -41.76 -3.08 -14.10
C THR A 959 -42.76 -4.24 -14.14
N ALA A 960 -43.87 -4.08 -13.43
CA ALA A 960 -45.04 -4.95 -13.56
C ALA A 960 -45.99 -4.48 -14.69
N ASP A 961 -45.72 -3.32 -15.30
CA ASP A 961 -46.51 -2.77 -16.40
C ASP A 961 -46.01 -3.29 -17.75
N GLY A 962 -46.90 -3.96 -18.50
CA GLY A 962 -46.57 -4.56 -19.78
C GLY A 962 -46.22 -3.56 -20.89
N ASP A 963 -46.69 -2.31 -20.81
CA ASP A 963 -46.39 -1.27 -21.82
C ASP A 963 -44.98 -0.72 -21.59
N TYR A 964 -44.64 -0.40 -20.34
CA TYR A 964 -43.27 0.00 -19.99
C TYR A 964 -42.27 -1.14 -20.22
N TRP A 965 -42.65 -2.40 -19.98
CA TRP A 965 -41.82 -3.55 -20.36
C TRP A 965 -41.48 -3.54 -21.85
N ARG A 966 -42.49 -3.45 -22.73
CA ARG A 966 -42.27 -3.46 -24.19
C ARG A 966 -41.44 -2.27 -24.67
N MET A 967 -41.71 -1.08 -24.15
CA MET A 967 -40.95 0.13 -24.51
C MET A 967 -39.49 0.01 -24.09
N THR A 968 -39.22 -0.47 -22.88
CA THR A 968 -37.87 -0.66 -22.35
C THR A 968 -37.11 -1.76 -23.09
N VAL A 969 -37.77 -2.88 -23.43
CA VAL A 969 -37.17 -3.93 -24.28
C VAL A 969 -36.80 -3.38 -25.65
N ALA A 970 -37.65 -2.57 -26.29
CA ALA A 970 -37.35 -1.99 -27.61
C ALA A 970 -36.11 -1.07 -27.57
N VAL A 971 -36.03 -0.20 -26.57
CA VAL A 971 -34.85 0.65 -26.34
C VAL A 971 -33.61 -0.21 -26.04
N GLY A 972 -33.75 -1.20 -25.16
CA GLY A 972 -32.69 -2.11 -24.78
C GLY A 972 -32.10 -2.93 -25.93
N ARG A 973 -32.94 -3.36 -26.88
CA ARG A 973 -32.47 -4.03 -28.11
C ARG A 973 -31.60 -3.11 -28.95
N ARG A 974 -31.93 -1.81 -29.05
CA ARG A 974 -31.08 -0.80 -29.71
C ARG A 974 -29.77 -0.57 -28.95
N VAL A 975 -29.81 -0.54 -27.62
CA VAL A 975 -28.60 -0.43 -26.78
C VAL A 975 -27.65 -1.61 -27.01
N ILE A 976 -28.15 -2.84 -26.99
CA ILE A 976 -27.34 -4.06 -27.24
C ILE A 976 -26.82 -4.06 -28.67
N TRP A 977 -27.64 -3.69 -29.64
CA TRP A 977 -27.24 -3.57 -31.05
C TRP A 977 -26.08 -2.59 -31.21
N ALA A 978 -26.14 -1.42 -30.56
CA ALA A 978 -25.07 -0.43 -30.56
C ALA A 978 -23.79 -0.93 -29.88
N HIS A 979 -23.89 -1.50 -28.67
CA HIS A 979 -22.75 -2.08 -27.94
C HIS A 979 -22.03 -3.20 -28.70
N THR A 980 -22.76 -3.93 -29.54
CA THR A 980 -22.23 -5.05 -30.33
C THR A 980 -21.96 -4.68 -31.78
N PHE A 981 -21.90 -3.38 -32.10
CA PHE A 981 -21.57 -2.86 -33.43
C PHE A 981 -22.45 -3.43 -34.55
N GLY A 982 -23.74 -3.62 -34.26
CA GLY A 982 -24.72 -4.15 -35.20
C GLY A 982 -24.66 -5.65 -35.45
N GLU A 983 -24.00 -6.41 -34.56
CA GLU A 983 -23.89 -7.87 -34.67
C GLU A 983 -24.96 -8.64 -33.88
N ARG A 984 -25.61 -8.02 -32.89
CA ARG A 984 -26.68 -8.62 -32.08
C ARG A 984 -27.93 -7.74 -32.11
N CYS A 985 -29.09 -8.33 -31.82
CA CYS A 985 -30.38 -7.64 -31.91
C CYS A 985 -30.60 -6.97 -33.28
N VAL A 986 -30.24 -7.64 -34.38
CA VAL A 986 -30.45 -7.16 -35.74
C VAL A 986 -31.92 -7.26 -36.13
N ASP A 987 -32.47 -6.16 -36.63
CA ASP A 987 -33.83 -6.04 -37.16
C ASP A 987 -33.94 -4.82 -38.09
N ALA A 988 -33.83 -5.05 -39.40
CA ALA A 988 -33.88 -3.96 -40.38
C ALA A 988 -35.25 -3.27 -40.45
N GLY A 989 -36.34 -3.91 -40.00
CA GLY A 989 -37.67 -3.32 -39.96
C GLY A 989 -37.85 -2.29 -38.83
N ASP A 990 -36.95 -2.30 -37.85
CA ASP A 990 -36.90 -1.40 -36.69
C ASP A 990 -35.58 -0.61 -36.65
N ASP A 991 -35.03 -0.29 -37.83
CA ASP A 991 -33.83 0.55 -37.98
C ASP A 991 -32.59 0.02 -37.23
N ARG A 992 -32.48 -1.32 -37.11
CA ARG A 992 -31.32 -2.03 -36.55
C ARG A 992 -30.69 -2.95 -37.61
N PRO A 993 -30.19 -2.43 -38.75
CA PRO A 993 -29.61 -3.27 -39.81
C PRO A 993 -28.36 -4.03 -39.34
N PRO A 994 -27.99 -5.15 -39.99
CA PRO A 994 -26.75 -5.86 -39.66
C PRO A 994 -25.53 -5.05 -40.11
N GLY A 995 -24.45 -5.13 -39.33
CA GLY A 995 -23.15 -4.55 -39.69
C GLY A 995 -22.93 -3.14 -39.17
N ARG A 996 -22.04 -2.39 -39.82
CA ARG A 996 -21.54 -1.09 -39.31
C ARG A 996 -22.66 -0.06 -39.17
N ILE A 997 -22.78 0.48 -37.97
CA ILE A 997 -23.73 1.54 -37.61
C ILE A 997 -23.32 2.83 -38.31
N ARG A 998 -24.22 3.39 -39.13
CA ARG A 998 -23.99 4.64 -39.86
C ARG A 998 -25.31 5.42 -39.91
N GLU A 999 -25.39 6.49 -39.13
CA GLU A 999 -26.53 7.40 -39.16
C GLU A 999 -26.27 8.57 -40.12
N ALA A 1000 -27.34 9.17 -40.65
CA ALA A 1000 -27.23 10.24 -41.63
C ALA A 1000 -26.41 11.43 -41.09
N ASP A 1001 -26.65 11.84 -39.85
CA ASP A 1001 -25.94 12.95 -39.19
C ASP A 1001 -24.84 12.47 -38.22
N GLY A 1002 -24.48 11.19 -38.30
CA GLY A 1002 -23.48 10.56 -37.43
C GLY A 1002 -22.03 10.95 -37.76
N PRO A 1003 -21.07 10.51 -36.93
CA PRO A 1003 -19.64 10.71 -37.16
C PRO A 1003 -19.16 10.19 -38.52
N ARG A 1004 -18.29 10.95 -39.19
CA ARG A 1004 -17.71 10.62 -40.50
C ARG A 1004 -16.21 10.87 -40.54
N LEU A 1005 -15.49 10.08 -41.32
CA LEU A 1005 -14.09 10.32 -41.61
C LEU A 1005 -13.97 11.30 -42.79
N ARG A 1006 -13.49 12.51 -42.52
CA ARG A 1006 -13.24 13.54 -43.54
C ARG A 1006 -11.85 13.39 -44.16
N ALA A 1007 -10.86 13.08 -43.36
CA ALA A 1007 -9.49 12.84 -43.78
C ALA A 1007 -8.92 11.64 -43.01
N GLU A 1008 -8.25 10.75 -43.72
CA GLU A 1008 -7.56 9.58 -43.14
C GLU A 1008 -6.33 10.03 -42.33
N THR A 1009 -5.98 9.28 -41.29
CA THR A 1009 -4.83 9.57 -40.42
C THR A 1009 -3.49 9.40 -41.13
N GLY A 1010 -3.46 8.64 -42.24
CA GLY A 1010 -2.26 8.36 -43.03
C GLY A 1010 -1.52 7.11 -42.54
N GLU A 1011 -1.25 6.19 -43.46
CA GLU A 1011 -0.48 4.96 -43.17
C GLU A 1011 0.95 5.31 -42.73
N GLY A 1012 1.42 4.71 -41.64
CA GLY A 1012 2.79 4.92 -41.19
C GLY A 1012 3.05 6.25 -40.47
N THR A 1013 2.04 7.08 -40.20
CA THR A 1013 2.26 8.34 -39.47
C THR A 1013 2.83 8.07 -38.07
N GLN A 1014 3.92 8.78 -37.76
CA GLN A 1014 4.54 8.75 -36.43
C GLN A 1014 3.88 9.76 -35.47
N ASN A 1015 3.10 10.71 -36.00
CA ASN A 1015 2.45 11.73 -35.20
C ASN A 1015 1.16 11.21 -34.55
N ARG A 1016 1.32 10.47 -33.44
CA ARG A 1016 0.23 9.87 -32.67
C ARG A 1016 -0.25 10.83 -31.57
N THR A 1017 -0.76 11.98 -31.97
CA THR A 1017 -1.40 12.96 -31.07
C THR A 1017 -2.91 13.01 -31.30
N SER A 1018 -3.70 13.14 -30.24
CA SER A 1018 -5.14 13.34 -30.32
C SER A 1018 -5.53 14.73 -29.81
N SER A 1019 -6.52 15.34 -30.45
CA SER A 1019 -7.13 16.62 -30.01
C SER A 1019 -8.59 16.68 -30.41
N TYR A 1020 -9.40 17.43 -29.67
CA TYR A 1020 -10.83 17.58 -29.93
C TYR A 1020 -11.22 19.05 -29.96
N ASP A 1021 -11.94 19.45 -31.00
CA ASP A 1021 -12.52 20.79 -31.17
C ASP A 1021 -14.04 20.68 -30.99
N ALA A 1022 -14.53 21.18 -29.85
CA ALA A 1022 -15.96 21.12 -29.49
C ALA A 1022 -16.84 22.03 -30.36
N GLU A 1023 -16.32 23.17 -30.83
CA GLU A 1023 -17.09 24.10 -31.68
C GLU A 1023 -17.28 23.52 -33.09
N ARG A 1024 -16.23 22.89 -33.64
CA ARG A 1024 -16.29 22.23 -34.94
C ARG A 1024 -16.86 20.81 -34.89
N ARG A 1025 -17.01 20.22 -33.70
CA ARG A 1025 -17.36 18.81 -33.50
C ARG A 1025 -16.38 17.89 -34.25
N GLU A 1026 -15.09 18.21 -34.15
CA GLU A 1026 -14.00 17.52 -34.86
C GLU A 1026 -13.06 16.83 -33.86
N LEU A 1027 -12.95 15.50 -33.96
CA LEU A 1027 -11.88 14.74 -33.32
C LEU A 1027 -10.75 14.57 -34.32
N ARG A 1028 -9.53 14.94 -33.91
CA ARG A 1028 -8.33 14.86 -34.74
C ARG A 1028 -7.35 13.86 -34.14
N ILE A 1029 -6.84 12.96 -34.97
CA ILE A 1029 -5.78 12.02 -34.62
C ILE A 1029 -4.70 12.13 -35.69
N GLY A 1030 -3.52 12.66 -35.32
CA GLY A 1030 -2.50 13.02 -36.31
C GLY A 1030 -3.09 13.92 -37.40
N ASP A 1031 -3.04 13.47 -38.65
CA ASP A 1031 -3.62 14.16 -39.80
C ASP A 1031 -5.09 13.79 -40.07
N GLY A 1032 -5.61 12.78 -39.35
CA GLY A 1032 -6.95 12.25 -39.50
C GLY A 1032 -7.99 13.15 -38.85
N ILE A 1033 -9.11 13.36 -39.54
CA ILE A 1033 -10.19 14.26 -39.11
C ILE A 1033 -11.51 13.50 -39.13
N PHE A 1034 -12.08 13.32 -37.94
CA PHE A 1034 -13.40 12.76 -37.71
C PHE A 1034 -14.37 13.92 -37.40
N GLU A 1035 -15.32 14.16 -38.30
CA GLU A 1035 -16.32 15.23 -38.18
C GLU A 1035 -17.63 14.70 -37.57
N ASN A 1036 -18.51 15.63 -37.17
CA ASN A 1036 -19.81 15.36 -36.53
C ASN A 1036 -19.73 14.64 -35.18
N VAL A 1037 -18.57 14.65 -34.51
CA VAL A 1037 -18.38 14.04 -33.19
C VAL A 1037 -18.90 14.99 -32.11
N ALA A 1038 -20.06 14.68 -31.54
CA ALA A 1038 -20.65 15.48 -30.46
C ALA A 1038 -19.78 15.46 -29.19
N PRO A 1039 -19.78 16.53 -28.36
CA PRO A 1039 -19.00 16.58 -27.13
C PRO A 1039 -19.29 15.41 -26.18
N GLU A 1040 -20.54 14.99 -26.09
CA GLU A 1040 -21.00 13.86 -25.28
C GLU A 1040 -20.43 12.52 -25.78
N VAL A 1041 -20.27 12.37 -27.11
CA VAL A 1041 -19.68 11.18 -27.73
C VAL A 1041 -18.18 11.10 -27.46
N ASN A 1042 -17.45 12.22 -27.63
CA ASN A 1042 -16.03 12.29 -27.29
C ASN A 1042 -15.81 12.15 -25.77
N GLY A 1043 -16.75 12.66 -24.98
CA GLY A 1043 -16.78 12.62 -23.52
C GLY A 1043 -17.35 11.33 -22.93
N PHE A 1044 -17.73 10.34 -23.74
CA PHE A 1044 -18.40 9.14 -23.24
C PHE A 1044 -17.50 8.33 -22.29
N GLU A 1045 -18.01 8.05 -21.11
CA GLU A 1045 -17.31 7.33 -20.05
C GLU A 1045 -18.03 6.03 -19.70
N VAL A 1046 -17.26 5.02 -19.29
CA VAL A 1046 -17.77 3.85 -18.57
C VAL A 1046 -17.08 3.81 -17.22
N SER A 1047 -17.83 4.12 -16.16
CA SER A 1047 -17.37 4.21 -14.76
C SER A 1047 -16.06 5.00 -14.62
N GLY A 1048 -16.04 6.25 -15.09
CA GLY A 1048 -14.89 7.17 -15.01
C GLY A 1048 -13.82 6.97 -16.09
N THR A 1049 -13.91 5.91 -16.90
CA THR A 1049 -12.97 5.66 -18.00
C THR A 1049 -13.52 6.19 -19.31
N ASN A 1050 -12.95 7.28 -19.82
CA ASN A 1050 -13.27 7.81 -21.16
C ASN A 1050 -12.88 6.81 -22.26
N VAL A 1051 -13.87 6.37 -23.04
CA VAL A 1051 -13.74 5.27 -24.01
C VAL A 1051 -12.81 5.64 -25.17
N VAL A 1052 -13.03 6.81 -25.79
CA VAL A 1052 -12.26 7.25 -26.96
C VAL A 1052 -10.78 7.47 -26.61
N ARG A 1053 -10.52 8.16 -25.49
CA ARG A 1053 -9.16 8.40 -24.99
C ARG A 1053 -8.47 7.10 -24.60
N SER A 1054 -9.16 6.20 -23.90
CA SER A 1054 -8.61 4.88 -23.52
C SER A 1054 -8.23 4.07 -24.75
N TRP A 1055 -9.13 3.98 -25.73
CA TRP A 1055 -8.90 3.25 -26.99
C TRP A 1055 -7.68 3.81 -27.76
N PHE A 1056 -7.56 5.14 -27.82
CA PHE A 1056 -6.44 5.82 -28.46
C PHE A 1056 -5.11 5.57 -27.74
N ASN A 1057 -5.09 5.61 -26.40
CA ASN A 1057 -3.87 5.41 -25.62
C ASN A 1057 -3.21 4.05 -25.88
N TYR A 1058 -4.01 3.00 -26.12
CA TYR A 1058 -3.48 1.68 -26.49
C TYR A 1058 -2.86 1.63 -27.90
N ARG A 1059 -3.08 2.64 -28.75
CA ARG A 1059 -2.59 2.74 -30.13
C ARG A 1059 -1.54 3.85 -30.33
N ARG A 1060 -1.27 4.65 -29.29
CA ARG A 1060 -0.31 5.76 -29.28
C ARG A 1060 1.17 5.31 -29.41
N GLY A 1061 1.46 4.02 -29.27
CA GLY A 1061 2.83 3.49 -29.29
C GLY A 1061 3.50 3.55 -27.90
N PRO A 1062 4.73 3.01 -27.76
CA PRO A 1062 5.39 2.92 -26.46
C PRO A 1062 5.69 4.31 -25.89
N THR A 1063 5.03 4.65 -24.78
CA THR A 1063 5.47 5.71 -23.88
C THR A 1063 6.66 5.15 -23.09
N GLY A 1064 7.85 5.75 -23.22
CA GLY A 1064 9.10 5.20 -22.69
C GLY A 1064 9.00 4.60 -21.27
N GLY A 1065 9.68 3.47 -21.06
CA GLY A 1065 9.68 2.74 -19.79
C GLY A 1065 9.59 1.21 -19.92
N SER A 1066 9.23 0.69 -21.09
CA SER A 1066 9.21 -0.76 -21.35
C SER A 1066 10.62 -1.31 -21.58
N ASP A 1067 10.91 -2.47 -21.01
CA ASP A 1067 12.11 -3.24 -21.32
C ASP A 1067 12.20 -3.47 -22.85
N PRO A 1068 13.23 -2.92 -23.53
CA PRO A 1068 13.36 -3.02 -24.98
C PRO A 1068 13.47 -4.46 -25.47
N ASP A 1069 13.95 -5.38 -24.61
CA ASP A 1069 14.10 -6.80 -24.92
C ASP A 1069 12.83 -7.62 -24.64
N SER A 1070 11.75 -6.99 -24.17
CA SER A 1070 10.48 -7.68 -23.88
C SER A 1070 9.60 -7.89 -25.12
N LEU A 1071 8.75 -8.91 -25.13
CA LEU A 1071 7.78 -9.12 -26.23
C LEU A 1071 6.79 -7.95 -26.40
N GLU A 1072 6.56 -7.16 -25.35
CA GLU A 1072 5.65 -6.00 -25.41
C GLU A 1072 6.27 -4.81 -26.17
N SER A 1073 7.60 -4.79 -26.35
CA SER A 1073 8.28 -3.77 -27.17
C SER A 1073 7.96 -3.94 -28.66
N ILE A 1074 7.61 -5.16 -29.09
CA ILE A 1074 7.12 -5.44 -30.44
C ILE A 1074 5.76 -4.77 -30.59
N THR A 1075 5.72 -3.68 -31.34
CA THR A 1075 4.53 -2.86 -31.61
C THR A 1075 4.48 -2.47 -33.10
N PRO A 1076 3.33 -2.08 -33.64
CA PRO A 1076 3.24 -1.61 -35.02
C PRO A 1076 4.10 -0.36 -35.29
N ASP A 1077 4.81 -0.36 -36.43
CA ASP A 1077 5.70 0.72 -36.88
C ASP A 1077 5.00 2.07 -37.10
N GLY A 1078 3.67 2.07 -37.25
CA GLY A 1078 2.87 3.27 -37.52
C GLY A 1078 1.37 3.06 -37.31
N TRP A 1079 0.60 4.11 -37.60
CA TRP A 1079 -0.86 4.02 -37.64
C TRP A 1079 -1.33 3.08 -38.76
N ARG A 1080 -2.37 2.30 -38.48
CA ARG A 1080 -2.96 1.34 -39.42
C ARG A 1080 -4.30 1.85 -39.95
N PRO A 1081 -4.60 1.74 -41.26
CA PRO A 1081 -5.88 2.20 -41.83
C PRO A 1081 -7.11 1.57 -41.17
N GLU A 1082 -7.01 0.34 -40.69
CA GLU A 1082 -8.10 -0.35 -39.99
C GLU A 1082 -8.50 0.34 -38.69
N TRP A 1083 -7.60 1.11 -38.06
CA TRP A 1083 -7.89 1.85 -36.84
C TRP A 1083 -8.76 3.07 -37.09
N ASP A 1084 -8.68 3.71 -38.26
CA ASP A 1084 -9.61 4.80 -38.62
C ASP A 1084 -11.04 4.26 -38.72
N ILE A 1085 -11.17 3.09 -39.35
CA ILE A 1085 -12.44 2.38 -39.49
C ILE A 1085 -12.98 1.94 -38.12
N GLU A 1086 -12.13 1.35 -37.28
CA GLU A 1086 -12.52 0.89 -35.96
C GLU A 1086 -12.97 2.06 -35.06
N LEU A 1087 -12.22 3.17 -35.07
CA LEU A 1087 -12.61 4.37 -34.34
C LEU A 1087 -13.92 4.94 -34.86
N LEU A 1088 -14.11 4.99 -36.18
CA LEU A 1088 -15.37 5.44 -36.76
C LEU A 1088 -16.56 4.56 -36.33
N ASP A 1089 -16.37 3.25 -36.24
CA ASP A 1089 -17.37 2.32 -35.72
C ASP A 1089 -17.69 2.58 -34.24
N ILE A 1090 -16.68 2.87 -33.42
CA ILE A 1090 -16.85 3.26 -32.01
C ILE A 1090 -17.62 4.56 -31.91
N LEU A 1091 -17.22 5.61 -32.62
CA LEU A 1091 -17.88 6.91 -32.58
C LEU A 1091 -19.36 6.82 -32.98
N ASN A 1092 -19.69 6.04 -34.00
CA ASN A 1092 -21.08 5.83 -34.41
C ASN A 1092 -21.87 4.99 -33.38
N ALA A 1093 -21.28 3.95 -32.81
CA ALA A 1093 -21.93 3.17 -31.74
C ALA A 1093 -22.21 4.04 -30.50
N LEU A 1094 -21.24 4.86 -30.08
CA LEU A 1094 -21.40 5.79 -28.97
C LEU A 1094 -22.44 6.88 -29.27
N SER A 1095 -22.47 7.40 -30.50
CA SER A 1095 -23.50 8.35 -30.94
C SER A 1095 -24.91 7.77 -30.82
N ALA A 1096 -25.10 6.52 -31.25
CA ALA A 1096 -26.39 5.82 -31.11
C ALA A 1096 -26.77 5.60 -29.63
N LEU A 1097 -25.81 5.35 -28.75
CA LEU A 1097 -26.07 5.19 -27.31
C LEU A 1097 -26.46 6.52 -26.65
N VAL A 1098 -25.69 7.58 -26.89
CA VAL A 1098 -25.99 8.93 -26.37
C VAL A 1098 -27.39 9.38 -26.79
N ALA A 1099 -27.80 9.08 -28.02
CA ALA A 1099 -29.14 9.40 -28.50
C ALA A 1099 -30.28 8.67 -27.74
N LEU A 1100 -29.99 7.51 -27.12
CA LEU A 1100 -30.97 6.73 -26.36
C LEU A 1100 -31.06 7.15 -24.88
N GLU A 1101 -30.03 7.79 -24.34
CA GLU A 1101 -29.95 8.12 -22.90
C GLU A 1101 -31.15 8.92 -22.37
N PRO A 1102 -31.69 9.94 -23.07
CA PRO A 1102 -32.88 10.66 -22.60
C PRO A 1102 -34.11 9.75 -22.46
N LYS A 1103 -34.30 8.83 -23.41
CA LYS A 1103 -35.44 7.91 -23.37
C LYS A 1103 -35.27 6.86 -22.29
N GLN A 1104 -34.05 6.37 -22.08
CA GLN A 1104 -33.76 5.46 -20.97
C GLN A 1104 -34.01 6.13 -19.61
N ALA A 1105 -33.59 7.39 -19.45
CA ALA A 1105 -33.85 8.17 -18.23
C ALA A 1105 -35.35 8.38 -17.96
N GLU A 1106 -36.14 8.72 -18.99
CA GLU A 1106 -37.60 8.86 -18.90
C GLU A 1106 -38.25 7.53 -18.47
N LEU A 1107 -37.85 6.42 -19.10
CA LEU A 1107 -38.37 5.08 -18.78
C LEU A 1107 -37.98 4.65 -17.37
N LEU A 1108 -36.73 4.86 -16.95
CA LEU A 1108 -36.28 4.54 -15.60
C LEU A 1108 -37.11 5.28 -14.55
N ALA A 1109 -37.33 6.59 -14.73
CA ALA A 1109 -38.15 7.38 -13.81
C ALA A 1109 -39.58 6.83 -13.72
N ALA A 1110 -40.21 6.55 -14.87
CA ALA A 1110 -41.56 5.98 -14.90
C ALA A 1110 -41.65 4.57 -14.27
N ILE A 1111 -40.61 3.74 -14.44
CA ILE A 1111 -40.54 2.41 -13.82
C ILE A 1111 -40.38 2.51 -12.31
N ILE A 1112 -39.55 3.45 -11.82
CA ILE A 1112 -39.34 3.66 -10.39
C ILE A 1112 -40.63 4.12 -9.70
N GLU A 1113 -41.37 5.03 -10.33
CA GLU A 1113 -42.65 5.54 -9.81
C GLU A 1113 -43.81 4.55 -9.98
N GLY A 1114 -43.69 3.60 -10.90
CA GLY A 1114 -44.70 2.62 -11.25
C GLY A 1114 -44.68 1.34 -10.39
N PRO A 1115 -45.65 0.42 -10.61
CA PRO A 1115 -45.65 -0.88 -9.95
C PRO A 1115 -44.48 -1.74 -10.43
N GLN A 1116 -43.76 -2.34 -9.48
CA GLN A 1116 -42.57 -3.15 -9.75
C GLN A 1116 -42.76 -4.60 -9.31
N ILE A 1117 -42.08 -5.52 -9.99
CA ILE A 1117 -41.91 -6.91 -9.59
C ILE A 1117 -40.74 -6.97 -8.61
N THR A 1118 -41.05 -7.27 -7.35
CA THR A 1118 -40.06 -7.31 -6.27
C THR A 1118 -39.43 -8.70 -6.10
N VAL A 1119 -38.35 -8.78 -5.33
CA VAL A 1119 -37.78 -10.05 -4.85
C VAL A 1119 -38.85 -10.89 -4.14
N ALA A 1120 -39.74 -10.27 -3.36
CA ALA A 1120 -40.80 -10.97 -2.66
C ALA A 1120 -41.83 -11.59 -3.62
N ASP A 1121 -42.16 -10.89 -4.72
CA ASP A 1121 -43.05 -11.42 -5.76
C ASP A 1121 -42.42 -12.62 -6.48
N LEU A 1122 -41.13 -12.54 -6.79
CA LEU A 1122 -40.38 -13.65 -7.40
C LEU A 1122 -40.21 -14.85 -6.45
N GLN A 1123 -40.12 -14.61 -5.14
CA GLN A 1123 -40.14 -15.67 -4.13
C GLN A 1123 -41.52 -16.33 -4.03
N ALA A 1124 -42.59 -15.54 -4.06
CA ALA A 1124 -43.96 -16.05 -4.07
C ALA A 1124 -44.28 -16.86 -5.34
N ALA A 1125 -43.62 -16.53 -6.46
CA ALA A 1125 -43.68 -17.28 -7.71
C ALA A 1125 -42.72 -18.49 -7.78
N GLU A 1126 -42.01 -18.82 -6.70
CA GLU A 1126 -41.02 -19.91 -6.61
C GLU A 1126 -39.85 -19.80 -7.62
N ILE A 1127 -39.55 -18.58 -8.08
CA ILE A 1127 -38.39 -18.28 -8.96
C ILE A 1127 -37.13 -18.06 -8.13
N LEU A 1128 -37.29 -17.44 -6.96
CA LEU A 1128 -36.22 -17.19 -5.99
C LEU A 1128 -36.45 -17.96 -4.68
N PRO A 1129 -35.38 -18.42 -3.99
CA PRO A 1129 -33.97 -18.34 -4.41
C PRO A 1129 -33.65 -19.31 -5.56
N VAL A 1130 -32.73 -18.92 -6.42
CA VAL A 1130 -32.32 -19.77 -7.55
C VAL A 1130 -31.65 -21.06 -7.07
N PRO A 1131 -31.90 -22.21 -7.73
CA PRO A 1131 -31.22 -23.46 -7.38
C PRO A 1131 -29.69 -23.33 -7.45
N PRO A 1132 -28.92 -23.96 -6.53
CA PRO A 1132 -27.46 -23.90 -6.53
C PRO A 1132 -26.81 -24.34 -7.84
N GLU A 1133 -27.44 -25.21 -8.62
CA GLU A 1133 -26.98 -25.67 -9.93
C GLU A 1133 -26.99 -24.54 -10.97
N ALA A 1134 -27.95 -23.62 -10.88
CA ALA A 1134 -28.08 -22.49 -11.81
C ALA A 1134 -26.92 -21.50 -11.65
N THR A 1135 -26.36 -21.35 -10.44
CA THR A 1135 -25.24 -20.43 -10.18
C THR A 1135 -23.87 -20.99 -10.59
N LYS A 1136 -23.76 -22.32 -10.71
CA LYS A 1136 -22.53 -23.00 -11.13
C LYS A 1136 -22.24 -22.79 -12.62
N PRO A 1137 -20.96 -22.76 -13.03
CA PRO A 1137 -20.60 -22.75 -14.44
C PRO A 1137 -21.09 -24.00 -15.17
N PRO A 1138 -21.41 -23.90 -16.47
CA PRO A 1138 -21.80 -25.06 -17.29
C PRO A 1138 -20.66 -26.07 -17.37
N GLU A 1139 -21.03 -27.35 -17.48
CA GLU A 1139 -20.06 -28.42 -17.67
C GLU A 1139 -19.31 -28.26 -19.00
N VAL A 1140 -17.99 -28.40 -18.94
CA VAL A 1140 -17.13 -28.26 -20.11
C VAL A 1140 -16.74 -29.64 -20.59
N VAL A 1141 -17.21 -30.02 -21.79
CA VAL A 1141 -16.72 -31.22 -22.49
C VAL A 1141 -15.24 -31.02 -22.80
N LYS A 1142 -14.39 -31.88 -22.23
CA LYS A 1142 -12.94 -31.80 -22.45
C LYS A 1142 -12.63 -32.25 -23.87
N THR A 1143 -12.13 -31.33 -24.70
CA THR A 1143 -11.49 -31.70 -25.96
C THR A 1143 -10.10 -32.25 -25.64
N PRO A 1144 -9.80 -33.53 -25.93
CA PRO A 1144 -8.47 -34.09 -25.71
C PRO A 1144 -7.43 -33.29 -26.49
N ALA A 1145 -6.26 -33.05 -25.92
CA ALA A 1145 -5.12 -32.56 -26.69
C ALA A 1145 -4.77 -33.63 -27.74
N ALA A 1146 -5.13 -33.40 -29.00
CA ALA A 1146 -4.88 -34.37 -30.07
C ALA A 1146 -3.37 -34.52 -30.28
N ALA A 1147 -2.88 -35.76 -30.31
CA ALA A 1147 -1.56 -36.05 -30.90
C ALA A 1147 -1.60 -35.67 -32.38
N GLN A 1148 -0.58 -34.96 -32.86
CA GLN A 1148 -0.48 -34.51 -34.26
C GLN A 1148 -0.92 -35.62 -35.23
N PRO A 1149 -1.81 -35.34 -36.21
CA PRO A 1149 -1.89 -36.19 -37.37
C PRO A 1149 -0.55 -36.06 -38.10
N THR A 1150 0.14 -37.17 -38.28
CA THR A 1150 1.32 -37.29 -39.15
C THR A 1150 0.95 -36.73 -40.52
N LEU A 1151 1.58 -35.62 -40.91
CA LEU A 1151 1.52 -35.10 -42.26
C LEU A 1151 2.04 -36.18 -43.22
N THR A 1152 1.21 -36.58 -44.18
CA THR A 1152 1.63 -37.18 -45.45
C THR A 1152 1.43 -36.16 -46.54
#